data_AF-C4JYI3-F1
#
_entry.id   AF-C4JYI3-F1
#
_cell.length_a   1.000
_cell.length_b   1.000
_cell.length_c   1.000
_cell.angle_alpha   90.00
_cell.angle_beta   90.00
_cell.angle_gamma   90.00
#
_symmetry.space_group_name_H-M   'P 1'
#
loop_
_entity.id
_entity.type
_entity.pdbx_description
1 polymer ?
#
loop_
_entity_poly.entity_id
_entity_poly.type
_entity_poly.pdbx_seq_one_letter_code
_entity_poly.pdbx_strand_id
1 'polypeptide(L)'
;MRASGIILGVPDHILSFKLSGLQRLSDSKLYEARKMVQIQSWMDRTCRDILDECDFTLAVKTQLIYPSGSLLPVDGHPYRWEVIQTVLSFVTHHLRDLARDFPKSIDILERTASGFPVTYFLRKDVEKALVLRIVEDVCHGRVSSLPIEDCMADLGAIRRFISQEVVDHLDTERVSTLFLDLPKARKTLYILRGLLAHGILILCLKKRWNVQYGLHPGRDPIAVPFHAKGVPSEQAEWGHPDVAILLTCLAFYHQGLSLKQLRQSLQTVLRSDDPATEYDRWTQGSSTLPEALRHWNLLNVDDDKQIAEIWTHLRFMVVVINHFLNNFVFPAHAKQFSVKLQTSGWDIPLFSGHIDQSVPSGFKRPGLTTGFSGTNDNRRLLPLTIKQHDLPGLSHTNAEVLTYLLQERNRQYNLAACSEGQRLSEIDLLRRLKSMNIRILIDAGAFILEMDNRTLVKDWLQIDPEAQAAVYFGLDNKPWVQYKTGKAIPLLATPFADNLKNCLVYLDEAHTRGTDLKLPLFARGALTLGLNQTKDHTVQAAMRLRQLGTSQSVTFVAPPEVHQSILDVCKKSPGSFLDSSNVVTWLLDQTCASNKDLQPLYISQGASFCHRTQAAETFTNSLDQPASCKAYVKMIEQPEQQMLEQLYEPREPQVGFSASEFVTLPLNEKLKEIIQELNQRQRLQASHNSVLNSALEEVEQEREVAYEIEEERELQRPHFIKPLSFPGLHQSILKLAKTGYLPRGDGYLKVWTALESTQLGMKHGIKISTILPNLYISSEFLRTVKMRPGERNDSFMRPVNWILWGIQSKLALVIMPEEAEALIPILRAETAPLVHLLTYSAPVTKRMLHFNCLSYYSIPPLPADWTPPPWLAFELGIFSGRLYFDFPEYDFLLNSLGLNSGNTEIADQRNKESRVKQTSSKKFLSFLQEWMAVRRQGQDITHTPMGYVCQGWQLRKDHPFFRDRKILAQKTLTNGQSSSHANSIVHNADEEEDYDSDDYDEQMEPGDIDINEEEYVGEKLEMDLKLEG
;
A
#
# COMPACT_ATOMS: atom_id res chain seq x y z
N MET A 1 -39.34 -31.07 -8.79
CA MET A 1 -40.50 -30.27 -8.33
C MET A 1 -41.69 -30.54 -9.26
N ARG A 2 -42.80 -31.12 -8.79
CA ARG A 2 -43.90 -31.59 -9.66
C ARG A 2 -44.94 -30.51 -10.07
N ALA A 3 -45.06 -29.39 -9.36
CA ALA A 3 -45.61 -28.11 -9.83
C ALA A 3 -45.40 -27.04 -8.73
N SER A 4 -45.05 -25.79 -9.09
CA SER A 4 -44.99 -24.62 -8.19
C SER A 4 -43.97 -24.69 -7.03
N GLY A 5 -42.69 -24.91 -7.33
CA GLY A 5 -41.61 -24.78 -6.32
C GLY A 5 -41.19 -23.32 -6.08
N ILE A 6 -40.66 -23.05 -4.89
CA ILE A 6 -40.04 -21.76 -4.53
C ILE A 6 -38.56 -22.03 -4.25
N ILE A 7 -37.68 -21.23 -4.84
CA ILE A 7 -36.24 -21.22 -4.56
C ILE A 7 -35.97 -19.91 -3.81
N LEU A 8 -35.46 -20.01 -2.58
CA LEU A 8 -34.97 -18.87 -1.82
C LEU A 8 -33.45 -18.91 -1.88
N GLY A 9 -32.84 -17.85 -2.40
CA GLY A 9 -31.39 -17.76 -2.54
C GLY A 9 -30.94 -16.31 -2.55
N VAL A 10 -29.68 -16.08 -2.24
CA VAL A 10 -29.02 -14.78 -2.42
C VAL A 10 -28.65 -14.58 -3.90
N PRO A 11 -28.60 -13.33 -4.39
CA PRO A 11 -28.30 -13.04 -5.79
C PRO A 11 -26.98 -13.65 -6.26
N ASP A 12 -25.97 -13.67 -5.40
CA ASP A 12 -24.62 -14.12 -5.73
C ASP A 12 -24.59 -15.61 -6.04
N HIS A 13 -25.38 -16.43 -5.34
CA HIS A 13 -25.52 -17.86 -5.66
C HIS A 13 -26.15 -18.10 -7.05
N ILE A 14 -27.09 -17.23 -7.46
CA ILE A 14 -27.71 -17.32 -8.79
C ILE A 14 -26.69 -16.96 -9.87
N LEU A 15 -25.94 -15.86 -9.66
CA LEU A 15 -24.88 -15.43 -10.56
C LEU A 15 -23.73 -16.45 -10.63
N SER A 16 -23.36 -17.03 -9.49
CA SER A 16 -22.35 -18.08 -9.35
C SER A 16 -22.72 -19.33 -10.13
N PHE A 17 -23.98 -19.78 -10.07
CA PHE A 17 -24.43 -20.92 -10.85
C PHE A 17 -24.35 -20.66 -12.36
N LYS A 18 -24.73 -19.44 -12.82
CA LYS A 18 -24.58 -19.02 -14.22
C LYS A 18 -23.12 -19.06 -14.66
N LEU A 19 -22.22 -18.46 -13.87
CA LEU A 19 -20.79 -18.42 -14.17
C LEU A 19 -20.14 -19.81 -14.13
N SER A 20 -20.53 -20.67 -13.19
CA SER A 20 -20.00 -22.02 -13.07
C SER A 20 -20.24 -22.86 -14.32
N GLY A 21 -21.41 -22.72 -14.97
CA GLY A 21 -21.69 -23.38 -16.24
C GLY A 21 -20.76 -22.92 -17.38
N LEU A 22 -20.46 -21.62 -17.43
CA LEU A 22 -19.53 -21.02 -18.39
C LEU A 22 -18.07 -21.37 -18.08
N GLN A 23 -17.71 -21.46 -16.81
CA GLN A 23 -16.39 -21.88 -16.36
C GLN A 23 -16.10 -23.31 -16.80
N ARG A 24 -17.05 -24.23 -16.62
CA ARG A 24 -16.90 -25.61 -17.11
C ARG A 24 -16.71 -25.68 -18.62
N LEU A 25 -17.28 -24.72 -19.36
CA LEU A 25 -17.05 -24.63 -20.80
C LEU A 25 -15.61 -24.18 -21.12
N SER A 26 -15.08 -23.19 -20.39
CA SER A 26 -13.68 -22.75 -20.50
C SER A 26 -12.70 -23.87 -20.12
N ASP A 27 -12.97 -24.61 -19.04
CA ASP A 27 -12.21 -25.78 -18.58
C ASP A 27 -12.24 -26.98 -19.56
N SER A 28 -12.94 -26.87 -20.69
CA SER A 28 -13.20 -27.98 -21.64
C SER A 28 -13.97 -29.17 -21.03
N LYS A 29 -14.69 -28.96 -19.92
CA LYS A 29 -15.59 -29.92 -19.26
C LYS A 29 -17.00 -29.85 -19.87
N LEU A 30 -17.09 -30.26 -21.13
CA LEU A 30 -18.26 -30.03 -21.98
C LEU A 30 -19.54 -30.72 -21.50
N TYR A 31 -19.44 -31.87 -20.84
CA TYR A 31 -20.61 -32.62 -20.36
C TYR A 31 -21.30 -31.91 -19.20
N GLU A 32 -20.52 -31.48 -18.20
CA GLU A 32 -20.98 -30.71 -17.06
C GLU A 32 -21.50 -29.34 -17.50
N ALA A 33 -20.72 -28.63 -18.33
CA ALA A 33 -21.10 -27.34 -18.89
C ALA A 33 -22.46 -27.42 -19.59
N ARG A 34 -22.66 -28.42 -20.44
CA ARG A 34 -23.92 -28.63 -21.17
C ARG A 34 -25.10 -28.80 -20.23
N LYS A 35 -24.98 -29.65 -19.20
CA LYS A 35 -26.05 -29.85 -18.22
C LYS A 35 -26.38 -28.56 -17.48
N MET A 36 -25.36 -27.83 -17.01
CA MET A 36 -25.55 -26.60 -16.26
C MET A 36 -26.19 -25.49 -17.10
N VAL A 37 -25.70 -25.29 -18.33
CA VAL A 37 -26.26 -24.32 -19.29
C VAL A 37 -27.70 -24.68 -19.67
N GLN A 38 -28.01 -25.97 -19.87
CA GLN A 38 -29.38 -26.43 -20.13
C GLN A 38 -30.31 -26.20 -18.93
N ILE A 39 -29.86 -26.46 -17.71
CA ILE A 39 -30.61 -26.16 -16.49
C ILE A 39 -30.88 -24.66 -16.39
N GLN A 40 -29.87 -23.82 -16.60
CA GLN A 40 -30.03 -22.38 -16.57
C GLN A 40 -31.04 -21.89 -17.62
N SER A 41 -30.93 -22.36 -18.87
CA SER A 41 -31.86 -21.99 -19.93
C SER A 41 -33.30 -22.45 -19.63
N TRP A 42 -33.46 -23.61 -19.00
CA TRP A 42 -34.76 -24.08 -18.52
C TRP A 42 -35.30 -23.18 -17.40
N MET A 43 -34.46 -22.76 -16.46
CA MET A 43 -34.84 -21.84 -15.38
C MET A 43 -35.27 -20.49 -15.94
N ASP A 44 -34.51 -19.90 -16.88
CA ASP A 44 -34.82 -18.61 -17.50
C ASP A 44 -36.19 -18.61 -18.20
N ARG A 45 -36.59 -19.77 -18.76
CA ARG A 45 -37.89 -19.96 -19.43
C ARG A 45 -39.03 -20.29 -18.45
N THR A 46 -38.75 -20.96 -17.35
CA THR A 46 -39.81 -21.55 -16.50
C THR A 46 -40.05 -20.75 -15.21
N CYS A 47 -39.04 -20.04 -14.73
CA CYS A 47 -39.09 -19.31 -13.46
C CYS A 47 -39.67 -17.90 -13.62
N ARG A 48 -40.14 -17.37 -12.49
CA ARG A 48 -40.46 -15.95 -12.31
C ARG A 48 -39.64 -15.48 -11.11
N ASP A 49 -38.79 -14.49 -11.34
CA ASP A 49 -37.93 -13.98 -10.27
C ASP A 49 -38.64 -12.86 -9.52
N ILE A 50 -38.57 -12.91 -8.19
CA ILE A 50 -39.06 -11.87 -7.29
C ILE A 50 -37.87 -11.35 -6.50
N LEU A 51 -37.58 -10.06 -6.68
CA LEU A 51 -36.46 -9.39 -6.04
C LEU A 51 -37.01 -8.46 -4.94
N ASP A 52 -36.46 -8.58 -3.74
CA ASP A 52 -36.65 -7.60 -2.67
C ASP A 52 -35.46 -6.64 -2.64
N GLU A 53 -35.68 -5.41 -2.15
CA GLU A 53 -34.67 -4.34 -2.07
C GLU A 53 -33.84 -4.20 -3.38
N CYS A 54 -34.53 -4.06 -4.52
CA CYS A 54 -33.91 -4.07 -5.85
C CYS A 54 -32.82 -3.02 -6.06
N ASP A 55 -32.90 -1.89 -5.37
CA ASP A 55 -31.90 -0.83 -5.36
C ASP A 55 -30.56 -1.29 -4.76
N PHE A 56 -30.60 -2.27 -3.84
CA PHE A 56 -29.42 -2.94 -3.29
C PHE A 56 -29.03 -4.16 -4.12
N THR A 57 -29.98 -5.04 -4.45
CA THR A 57 -29.73 -6.28 -5.20
C THR A 57 -29.16 -6.02 -6.61
N LEU A 58 -29.55 -4.92 -7.25
CA LEU A 58 -29.08 -4.53 -8.59
C LEU A 58 -28.03 -3.41 -8.53
N ALA A 59 -27.35 -3.24 -7.39
CA ALA A 59 -26.36 -2.19 -7.21
C ALA A 59 -25.20 -2.34 -8.21
N VAL A 60 -24.73 -1.21 -8.72
CA VAL A 60 -23.67 -1.16 -9.75
C VAL A 60 -22.28 -1.48 -9.20
N LYS A 61 -22.07 -1.29 -7.89
CA LYS A 61 -20.73 -1.38 -7.28
C LYS A 61 -20.16 -2.80 -7.25
N THR A 62 -21.02 -3.81 -7.18
CA THR A 62 -20.62 -5.21 -7.00
C THR A 62 -20.59 -5.98 -8.32
N GLN A 63 -19.59 -6.85 -8.46
CA GLN A 63 -19.44 -7.77 -9.57
C GLN A 63 -19.00 -9.14 -9.05
N LEU A 64 -19.54 -10.21 -9.63
CA LEU A 64 -19.08 -11.56 -9.35
C LEU A 64 -18.12 -12.00 -10.45
N ILE A 65 -16.97 -12.57 -10.07
CA ILE A 65 -15.88 -12.90 -10.98
C ILE A 65 -15.38 -14.32 -10.73
N TYR A 66 -15.23 -15.04 -11.83
CA TYR A 66 -14.61 -16.36 -11.89
C TYR A 66 -13.27 -16.22 -12.62
N PRO A 67 -12.16 -16.09 -11.87
CA PRO A 67 -10.84 -16.00 -12.48
C PRO A 67 -10.43 -17.33 -13.13
N SER A 68 -9.54 -17.25 -14.12
CA SER A 68 -9.11 -18.42 -14.90
C SER A 68 -7.73 -18.26 -15.56
N GLY A 69 -7.12 -19.41 -15.85
CA GLY A 69 -5.77 -19.49 -16.42
C GLY A 69 -4.67 -19.33 -15.38
N SER A 70 -3.48 -18.91 -15.81
CA SER A 70 -2.31 -18.82 -14.93
C SER A 70 -2.41 -17.63 -13.97
N LEU A 71 -2.11 -17.85 -12.70
CA LEU A 71 -1.94 -16.81 -11.70
C LEU A 71 -0.55 -16.18 -11.82
N LEU A 72 -0.48 -14.90 -12.14
CA LEU A 72 0.77 -14.17 -12.38
C LEU A 72 0.88 -12.97 -11.43
N PRO A 73 2.10 -12.56 -11.03
CA PRO A 73 2.29 -11.28 -10.35
C PRO A 73 1.71 -10.12 -11.17
N VAL A 74 1.20 -9.10 -10.48
CA VAL A 74 0.75 -7.86 -11.13
C VAL A 74 1.87 -7.25 -12.00
N ASP A 75 1.49 -6.72 -13.18
CA ASP A 75 2.45 -6.05 -14.05
C ASP A 75 3.16 -4.90 -13.32
N GLY A 76 4.46 -4.75 -13.54
CA GLY A 76 5.30 -3.76 -12.85
C GLY A 76 5.81 -4.18 -11.47
N HIS A 77 5.61 -5.43 -11.03
CA HIS A 77 6.22 -5.99 -9.81
C HIS A 77 7.77 -5.86 -9.81
N PRO A 78 8.42 -5.52 -8.68
CA PRO A 78 7.84 -5.09 -7.40
C PRO A 78 7.56 -3.58 -7.34
N TYR A 79 7.98 -2.83 -8.37
CA TYR A 79 7.93 -1.37 -8.41
C TYR A 79 6.52 -0.80 -8.22
N ARG A 80 5.47 -1.55 -8.55
CA ARG A 80 4.08 -1.13 -8.37
C ARG A 80 3.76 -0.71 -6.94
N TRP A 81 4.12 -1.51 -5.93
CA TRP A 81 3.92 -1.14 -4.53
C TRP A 81 5.04 -0.27 -3.97
N GLU A 82 6.29 -0.41 -4.42
CA GLU A 82 7.40 0.43 -3.96
C GLU A 82 7.19 1.90 -4.32
N VAL A 83 6.69 2.18 -5.53
CA VAL A 83 6.36 3.53 -5.99
C VAL A 83 5.17 4.08 -5.19
N ILE A 84 4.14 3.28 -4.92
CA ILE A 84 3.02 3.67 -4.04
C ILE A 84 3.52 4.03 -2.64
N GLN A 85 4.36 3.20 -2.02
CA GLN A 85 4.96 3.47 -0.71
C GLN A 85 5.80 4.75 -0.71
N THR A 86 6.56 4.99 -1.78
CA THR A 86 7.34 6.22 -1.99
C THR A 86 6.42 7.45 -2.07
N VAL A 87 5.35 7.38 -2.87
CA VAL A 87 4.36 8.46 -2.98
C VAL A 87 3.66 8.73 -1.65
N LEU A 88 3.30 7.69 -0.87
CA LEU A 88 2.73 7.84 0.47
C LEU A 88 3.71 8.51 1.45
N SER A 89 5.01 8.31 1.28
CA SER A 89 6.03 9.03 2.06
C SER A 89 6.04 10.53 1.73
N PHE A 90 5.87 10.91 0.46
CA PHE A 90 5.72 12.31 0.05
C PHE A 90 4.44 12.93 0.58
N VAL A 91 3.32 12.18 0.57
CA VAL A 91 2.07 12.63 1.20
C VAL A 91 2.34 13.02 2.65
N THR A 92 2.91 12.11 3.44
CA THR A 92 3.22 12.35 4.86
C THR A 92 4.10 13.60 5.07
N HIS A 93 5.07 13.82 4.19
CA HIS A 93 5.94 14.99 4.22
C HIS A 93 5.18 16.31 4.01
N HIS A 94 4.23 16.34 3.07
CA HIS A 94 3.51 17.56 2.68
C HIS A 94 2.31 17.91 3.55
N LEU A 95 1.73 16.95 4.27
CA LEU A 95 0.47 17.13 4.99
C LEU A 95 0.50 18.30 5.99
N ARG A 96 1.57 18.43 6.78
CA ARG A 96 1.68 19.52 7.77
C ARG A 96 1.76 20.90 7.12
N ASP A 97 2.50 21.01 6.03
CA ASP A 97 2.58 22.27 5.26
C ASP A 97 1.23 22.58 4.58
N LEU A 98 0.52 21.57 4.07
CA LEU A 98 -0.80 21.74 3.49
C LEU A 98 -1.84 22.19 4.53
N ALA A 99 -1.81 21.64 5.74
CA ALA A 99 -2.71 22.09 6.81
C ALA A 99 -2.45 23.53 7.25
N ARG A 100 -1.19 23.98 7.23
CA ARG A 100 -0.83 25.38 7.48
C ARG A 100 -1.33 26.30 6.35
N ASP A 101 -1.15 25.89 5.11
CA ASP A 101 -1.43 26.72 3.93
C ASP A 101 -2.94 26.72 3.57
N PHE A 102 -3.67 25.65 3.91
CA PHE A 102 -5.09 25.44 3.64
C PHE A 102 -5.90 25.00 4.87
N PRO A 103 -5.96 25.81 5.95
CA PRO A 103 -6.52 25.41 7.25
C PRO A 103 -8.04 25.12 7.24
N LYS A 104 -8.74 25.44 6.15
CA LYS A 104 -10.19 25.18 5.98
C LYS A 104 -10.48 24.06 4.97
N SER A 105 -9.45 23.51 4.34
CA SER A 105 -9.59 22.55 3.24
C SER A 105 -9.07 21.16 3.62
N ILE A 106 -8.30 21.03 4.71
CA ILE A 106 -7.79 19.77 5.22
C ILE A 106 -7.85 19.72 6.74
N ASP A 107 -8.18 18.55 7.29
CA ASP A 107 -8.04 18.24 8.70
C ASP A 107 -7.14 17.01 8.88
N ILE A 108 -6.33 16.98 9.94
CA ILE A 108 -5.31 15.95 10.18
C ILE A 108 -5.45 15.44 11.62
N LEU A 109 -5.68 14.14 11.75
CA LEU A 109 -5.72 13.43 13.03
C LEU A 109 -4.44 12.61 13.22
N GLU A 110 -3.57 13.06 14.12
CA GLU A 110 -2.36 12.33 14.53
C GLU A 110 -2.70 11.30 15.62
N ARG A 111 -2.74 10.02 15.27
CA ARG A 111 -3.04 8.93 16.23
C ARG A 111 -1.84 8.52 17.08
N THR A 112 -0.64 8.59 16.50
CA THR A 112 0.63 8.31 17.19
C THR A 112 1.69 9.28 16.70
N ALA A 113 2.69 9.58 17.53
CA ALA A 113 3.75 10.53 17.19
C ALA A 113 4.61 10.10 15.99
N SER A 114 4.57 8.82 15.61
CA SER A 114 5.45 8.22 14.62
C SER A 114 4.72 7.46 13.50
N GLY A 115 3.40 7.30 13.58
CA GLY A 115 2.59 6.60 12.57
C GLY A 115 2.09 7.50 11.44
N PHE A 116 1.50 6.89 10.42
CA PHE A 116 0.87 7.61 9.31
C PHE A 116 -0.42 8.31 9.80
N PRO A 117 -0.58 9.64 9.58
CA PRO A 117 -1.74 10.39 10.06
C PRO A 117 -3.01 10.06 9.26
N VAL A 118 -4.17 10.20 9.89
CA VAL A 118 -5.47 10.13 9.20
C VAL A 118 -5.84 11.52 8.71
N THR A 119 -6.24 11.65 7.45
CA THR A 119 -6.46 12.94 6.79
C THR A 119 -7.83 13.06 6.18
N TYR A 120 -8.47 14.22 6.33
CA TYR A 120 -9.75 14.52 5.71
C TYR A 120 -9.59 15.67 4.71
N PHE A 121 -9.73 15.36 3.42
CA PHE A 121 -9.73 16.36 2.35
C PHE A 121 -11.15 16.93 2.19
N LEU A 122 -11.32 18.20 2.56
CA LEU A 122 -12.62 18.88 2.60
C LEU A 122 -12.96 19.56 1.27
N ARG A 123 -11.94 20.02 0.56
CA ARG A 123 -12.08 20.81 -0.68
C ARG A 123 -11.05 20.39 -1.73
N LYS A 124 -11.41 20.63 -3.00
CA LYS A 124 -10.60 20.23 -4.17
C LYS A 124 -9.31 21.06 -4.37
N ASP A 125 -9.20 22.22 -3.73
CA ASP A 125 -8.01 23.07 -3.79
C ASP A 125 -6.79 22.39 -3.16
N VAL A 126 -6.96 21.80 -1.97
CA VAL A 126 -5.87 21.09 -1.28
C VAL A 126 -5.53 19.75 -1.95
N GLU A 127 -6.52 19.07 -2.54
CA GLU A 127 -6.31 17.84 -3.33
C GLU A 127 -5.35 18.14 -4.50
N LYS A 128 -5.62 19.23 -5.24
CA LYS A 128 -4.76 19.69 -6.34
C LYS A 128 -3.39 20.15 -5.85
N ALA A 129 -3.33 20.86 -4.72
CA ALA A 129 -2.07 21.33 -4.15
C ALA A 129 -1.15 20.16 -3.75
N LEU A 130 -1.72 19.10 -3.15
CA LEU A 130 -0.98 17.89 -2.81
C LEU A 130 -0.41 17.21 -4.06
N VAL A 131 -1.24 16.97 -5.08
CA VAL A 131 -0.81 16.36 -6.33
C VAL A 131 0.30 17.18 -6.98
N LEU A 132 0.17 18.51 -7.04
CA LEU A 132 1.20 19.38 -7.59
C LEU A 132 2.53 19.27 -6.84
N ARG A 133 2.52 19.24 -5.49
CA ARG A 133 3.75 19.08 -4.70
C ARG A 133 4.44 17.74 -4.94
N ILE A 134 3.67 16.66 -5.08
CA ILE A 134 4.21 15.34 -5.40
C ILE A 134 4.78 15.31 -6.83
N VAL A 135 4.09 15.93 -7.79
CA VAL A 135 4.61 16.08 -9.17
C VAL A 135 5.94 16.83 -9.16
N GLU A 136 6.08 17.87 -8.34
CA GLU A 136 7.36 18.55 -8.17
C GLU A 136 8.42 17.63 -7.57
N ASP A 137 8.12 16.85 -6.53
CA ASP A 137 9.09 15.89 -5.96
C ASP A 137 9.62 14.91 -7.02
N VAL A 138 8.72 14.40 -7.87
CA VAL A 138 9.09 13.54 -9.01
C VAL A 138 10.00 14.31 -9.97
N CYS A 139 9.62 15.52 -10.39
CA CYS A 139 10.41 16.34 -11.32
C CYS A 139 11.78 16.76 -10.75
N HIS A 140 11.94 16.81 -9.44
CA HIS A 140 13.21 17.05 -8.76
C HIS A 140 14.05 15.77 -8.56
N GLY A 141 13.65 14.63 -9.15
CA GLY A 141 14.41 13.39 -9.10
C GLY A 141 14.34 12.65 -7.77
N ARG A 142 13.32 12.90 -6.93
CA ARG A 142 13.17 12.23 -5.62
C ARG A 142 12.67 10.78 -5.71
N VAL A 143 12.29 10.32 -6.91
CA VAL A 143 11.94 8.93 -7.17
C VAL A 143 13.15 8.22 -7.79
N SER A 144 13.81 7.38 -7.00
CA SER A 144 15.08 6.73 -7.37
C SER A 144 15.00 5.83 -8.60
N SER A 145 13.82 5.31 -8.95
CA SER A 145 13.60 4.48 -10.13
C SER A 145 13.46 5.28 -11.44
N LEU A 146 13.42 6.62 -11.38
CA LEU A 146 13.34 7.50 -12.55
C LEU A 146 14.60 8.36 -12.67
N PRO A 147 15.41 8.20 -13.74
CA PRO A 147 16.61 9.01 -13.98
C PRO A 147 16.24 10.37 -14.58
N ILE A 148 15.47 11.17 -13.84
CA ILE A 148 14.94 12.47 -14.29
C ILE A 148 16.06 13.44 -14.71
N GLU A 149 17.22 13.32 -14.07
CA GLU A 149 18.37 14.17 -14.36
C GLU A 149 18.93 14.02 -15.79
N ASP A 150 18.70 12.88 -16.42
CA ASP A 150 19.11 12.61 -17.81
C ASP A 150 18.06 13.13 -18.82
N CYS A 151 16.87 13.50 -18.34
CA CYS A 151 15.72 13.91 -19.15
C CYS A 151 15.33 15.38 -18.95
N MET A 152 16.26 16.26 -18.54
CA MET A 152 15.98 17.67 -18.21
C MET A 152 15.30 18.45 -19.35
N ALA A 153 15.57 18.09 -20.62
CA ALA A 153 14.96 18.73 -21.78
C ALA A 153 13.46 18.39 -21.91
N ASP A 154 13.06 17.22 -21.41
CA ASP A 154 11.72 16.64 -21.56
C ASP A 154 10.92 16.66 -20.24
N LEU A 155 11.47 17.28 -19.19
CA LEU A 155 10.80 17.48 -17.91
C LEU A 155 9.39 18.07 -18.05
N GLY A 156 9.20 19.00 -18.99
CA GLY A 156 7.89 19.58 -19.27
C GLY A 156 6.88 18.53 -19.76
N ALA A 157 7.32 17.60 -20.62
CA ALA A 157 6.49 16.51 -21.13
C ALA A 157 6.19 15.49 -20.03
N ILE A 158 7.19 15.08 -19.24
CA ILE A 158 7.04 14.20 -18.08
C ILE A 158 6.02 14.78 -17.08
N ARG A 159 6.17 16.07 -16.74
CA ARG A 159 5.28 16.76 -15.80
C ARG A 159 3.83 16.73 -16.28
N ARG A 160 3.57 17.05 -17.55
CA ARG A 160 2.21 16.98 -18.13
C ARG A 160 1.70 15.55 -18.18
N PHE A 161 2.56 14.59 -18.55
CA PHE A 161 2.21 13.18 -18.62
C PHE A 161 1.76 12.60 -17.28
N ILE A 162 2.38 12.94 -16.16
CA ILE A 162 1.95 12.40 -14.85
C ILE A 162 0.87 13.23 -14.15
N SER A 163 0.58 14.46 -14.61
CA SER A 163 -0.36 15.36 -13.91
C SER A 163 -1.67 15.63 -14.65
N GLN A 164 -1.74 15.36 -15.96
CA GLN A 164 -2.91 15.68 -16.80
C GLN A 164 -3.55 14.40 -17.34
N GLU A 165 -4.88 14.28 -17.23
CA GLU A 165 -5.62 13.17 -17.81
C GLU A 165 -5.50 13.15 -19.34
N VAL A 166 -5.67 14.30 -19.99
CA VAL A 166 -5.51 14.47 -21.44
C VAL A 166 -4.12 15.05 -21.72
N VAL A 167 -3.35 14.36 -22.54
CA VAL A 167 -1.98 14.72 -22.92
C VAL A 167 -1.89 14.78 -24.43
N ASP A 168 -1.12 15.73 -24.95
CA ASP A 168 -0.87 15.85 -26.38
C ASP A 168 -0.12 14.61 -26.91
N HIS A 169 -0.41 14.20 -28.15
CA HIS A 169 0.21 13.04 -28.78
C HIS A 169 1.74 13.21 -28.84
N LEU A 170 2.22 14.43 -29.11
CA LEU A 170 3.65 14.74 -29.17
C LEU A 170 4.36 14.50 -27.84
N ASP A 171 3.73 14.86 -26.72
CA ASP A 171 4.31 14.64 -25.38
C ASP A 171 4.26 13.15 -25.01
N THR A 172 3.20 12.44 -25.41
CA THR A 172 3.07 10.98 -25.20
C THR A 172 4.16 10.22 -25.95
N GLU A 173 4.36 10.53 -27.23
CA GLU A 173 5.40 9.90 -28.06
C GLU A 173 6.82 10.20 -27.55
N ARG A 174 7.06 11.45 -27.14
CA ARG A 174 8.33 11.83 -26.47
C ARG A 174 8.56 11.02 -25.20
N VAL A 175 7.57 10.92 -24.34
CA VAL A 175 7.69 10.16 -23.09
C VAL A 175 7.91 8.67 -23.36
N SER A 176 7.20 8.09 -24.32
CA SER A 176 7.37 6.69 -24.71
C SER A 176 8.75 6.40 -25.30
N THR A 177 9.38 7.35 -25.98
CA THR A 177 10.72 7.20 -26.56
C THR A 177 11.86 7.38 -25.55
N LEU A 178 11.67 8.19 -24.50
CA LEU A 178 12.70 8.48 -23.49
C LEU A 178 13.19 7.25 -22.72
N PHE A 179 12.31 6.28 -22.47
CA PHE A 179 12.58 5.13 -21.61
C PHE A 179 12.46 3.78 -22.34
N LEU A 180 12.66 3.76 -23.67
CA LEU A 180 12.61 2.53 -24.48
C LEU A 180 13.54 1.43 -23.93
N ASP A 181 14.76 1.82 -23.56
CA ASP A 181 15.79 0.89 -23.04
C ASP A 181 15.75 0.73 -21.51
N LEU A 182 14.81 1.38 -20.82
CA LEU A 182 14.68 1.38 -19.36
C LEU A 182 13.28 0.95 -18.90
N PRO A 183 12.95 -0.36 -18.98
CA PRO A 183 11.62 -0.88 -18.61
C PRO A 183 11.17 -0.47 -17.20
N LYS A 184 12.10 -0.45 -16.22
CA LYS A 184 11.83 -0.01 -14.84
C LYS A 184 11.33 1.43 -14.75
N ALA A 185 11.99 2.35 -15.46
CA ALA A 185 11.63 3.76 -15.48
C ALA A 185 10.27 3.96 -16.16
N ARG A 186 10.06 3.27 -17.30
CA ARG A 186 8.78 3.29 -18.02
C ARG A 186 7.63 2.84 -17.12
N LYS A 187 7.74 1.69 -16.46
CA LYS A 187 6.70 1.16 -15.56
C LYS A 187 6.43 2.12 -14.40
N THR A 188 7.47 2.67 -13.78
CA THR A 188 7.33 3.69 -12.72
C THR A 188 6.51 4.88 -13.20
N LEU A 189 6.75 5.35 -14.42
CA LEU A 189 6.07 6.53 -14.96
C LEU A 189 4.57 6.31 -15.16
N TYR A 190 4.17 5.14 -15.68
CA TYR A 190 2.74 4.80 -15.79
C TYR A 190 2.09 4.61 -14.42
N ILE A 191 2.78 4.03 -13.44
CA ILE A 191 2.27 3.94 -12.05
C ILE A 191 2.02 5.35 -11.50
N LEU A 192 2.98 6.28 -11.64
CA LEU A 192 2.81 7.66 -11.20
C LEU A 192 1.65 8.36 -11.91
N ARG A 193 1.49 8.14 -13.22
CA ARG A 193 0.35 8.67 -13.98
C ARG A 193 -0.98 8.13 -13.45
N GLY A 194 -1.09 6.84 -13.16
CA GLY A 194 -2.27 6.25 -12.53
C GLY A 194 -2.58 6.87 -11.17
N LEU A 195 -1.57 7.02 -10.31
CA LEU A 195 -1.74 7.60 -8.98
C LEU A 195 -2.14 9.08 -9.01
N LEU A 196 -1.55 9.87 -9.90
CA LEU A 196 -1.64 11.33 -9.88
C LEU A 196 -2.62 11.91 -10.92
N ALA A 197 -2.54 11.49 -12.18
CA ALA A 197 -3.41 12.01 -13.23
C ALA A 197 -4.79 11.34 -13.22
N HIS A 198 -4.86 10.02 -12.98
CA HIS A 198 -6.15 9.31 -12.90
C HIS A 198 -6.83 9.43 -11.53
N GLY A 199 -6.14 10.00 -10.53
CA GLY A 199 -6.73 10.38 -9.25
C GLY A 199 -6.81 9.26 -8.21
N ILE A 200 -6.24 8.07 -8.46
CA ILE A 200 -6.25 6.91 -7.56
C ILE A 200 -5.72 7.27 -6.16
N LEU A 201 -4.67 8.10 -6.08
CA LEU A 201 -4.11 8.53 -4.79
C LEU A 201 -5.15 9.29 -3.95
N ILE A 202 -5.80 10.30 -4.54
CA ILE A 202 -6.79 11.12 -3.84
C ILE A 202 -8.04 10.30 -3.53
N LEU A 203 -8.47 9.44 -4.45
CA LEU A 203 -9.57 8.50 -4.23
C LEU A 203 -9.35 7.67 -2.96
N CYS A 204 -8.18 7.03 -2.85
CA CYS A 204 -7.88 6.16 -1.72
C CYS A 204 -7.66 6.93 -0.41
N LEU A 205 -6.97 8.08 -0.44
CA LEU A 205 -6.76 8.93 0.74
C LEU A 205 -8.06 9.50 1.32
N LYS A 206 -9.12 9.62 0.51
CA LYS A 206 -10.45 10.06 0.96
C LYS A 206 -11.30 8.93 1.54
N LYS A 207 -10.95 7.66 1.29
CA LYS A 207 -11.67 6.53 1.88
C LYS A 207 -11.37 6.45 3.38
N ARG A 208 -12.39 6.11 4.15
CA ARG A 208 -12.30 6.02 5.61
C ARG A 208 -11.89 4.61 6.03
N TRP A 209 -10.72 4.49 6.65
CA TRP A 209 -10.26 3.24 7.25
C TRP A 209 -11.22 2.75 8.33
N ASN A 210 -11.40 1.44 8.40
CA ASN A 210 -12.31 0.73 9.30
C ASN A 210 -13.81 1.07 9.10
N VAL A 211 -14.16 1.79 8.02
CA VAL A 211 -15.55 2.14 7.65
C VAL A 211 -15.85 1.73 6.22
N GLN A 212 -14.97 2.10 5.28
CA GLN A 212 -15.11 1.78 3.86
C GLN A 212 -14.11 0.71 3.40
N TYR A 213 -12.99 0.55 4.11
CA TYR A 213 -11.98 -0.47 3.84
C TYR A 213 -11.17 -0.81 5.09
N GLY A 214 -10.50 -1.96 5.06
CA GLY A 214 -9.61 -2.43 6.12
C GLY A 214 -9.17 -3.87 5.89
N LEU A 215 -8.55 -4.50 6.89
CA LEU A 215 -8.15 -5.91 6.82
C LEU A 215 -9.24 -6.81 7.41
N HIS A 216 -9.48 -7.95 6.77
CA HIS A 216 -10.35 -8.99 7.30
C HIS A 216 -9.55 -9.95 8.19
N PRO A 217 -9.97 -10.24 9.45
CA PRO A 217 -9.20 -11.08 10.37
C PRO A 217 -9.00 -12.54 9.92
N GLY A 218 -9.93 -13.07 9.14
CA GLY A 218 -9.93 -14.46 8.66
C GLY A 218 -9.55 -14.66 7.19
N ARG A 219 -9.09 -13.62 6.48
CA ARG A 219 -8.68 -13.72 5.07
C ARG A 219 -7.20 -13.34 4.91
N ASP A 220 -6.71 -13.49 3.68
CA ASP A 220 -5.41 -12.99 3.27
C ASP A 220 -5.21 -11.51 3.67
N PRO A 221 -3.98 -11.10 4.00
CA PRO A 221 -3.65 -9.76 4.51
C PRO A 221 -3.70 -8.66 3.42
N ILE A 222 -4.78 -8.60 2.64
CA ILE A 222 -5.08 -7.57 1.64
C ILE A 222 -6.29 -6.76 2.09
N ALA A 223 -6.33 -5.47 1.75
CA ALA A 223 -7.48 -4.63 2.08
C ALA A 223 -8.74 -5.09 1.35
N VAL A 224 -9.84 -5.15 2.08
CA VAL A 224 -11.17 -5.50 1.57
C VAL A 224 -12.14 -4.32 1.78
N PRO A 225 -13.23 -4.23 0.99
CA PRO A 225 -14.33 -3.31 1.24
C PRO A 225 -15.03 -3.62 2.58
N PHE A 226 -15.58 -2.59 3.22
CA PHE A 226 -16.35 -2.72 4.46
C PHE A 226 -17.80 -2.36 4.19
N HIS A 227 -18.73 -3.16 4.73
CA HIS A 227 -20.16 -2.88 4.63
C HIS A 227 -20.61 -1.78 5.59
N ALA A 228 -19.90 -1.65 6.72
CA ALA A 228 -20.10 -0.64 7.74
C ALA A 228 -18.84 -0.56 8.62
N LYS A 229 -18.81 0.40 9.55
CA LYS A 229 -17.77 0.49 10.58
C LYS A 229 -17.47 -0.86 11.24
N GLY A 230 -16.23 -1.34 11.10
CA GLY A 230 -15.73 -2.57 11.72
C GLY A 230 -16.29 -3.86 11.13
N VAL A 231 -17.07 -3.79 10.04
CA VAL A 231 -17.68 -4.94 9.38
C VAL A 231 -17.05 -5.10 7.99
N PRO A 232 -15.96 -5.87 7.87
CA PRO A 232 -15.37 -6.18 6.57
C PRO A 232 -16.30 -7.04 5.73
N SER A 233 -16.18 -6.96 4.40
CA SER A 233 -16.85 -7.92 3.51
C SER A 233 -16.17 -9.29 3.60
N GLU A 234 -17.00 -10.32 3.69
CA GLU A 234 -16.55 -11.72 3.75
C GLU A 234 -15.92 -12.19 2.44
N GLN A 235 -16.37 -11.64 1.30
CA GLN A 235 -15.98 -12.14 -0.04
C GLN A 235 -15.45 -11.05 -0.98
N ALA A 236 -15.89 -9.80 -0.82
CA ALA A 236 -15.51 -8.75 -1.76
C ALA A 236 -14.03 -8.34 -1.65
N GLU A 237 -13.45 -7.93 -2.77
CA GLU A 237 -12.10 -7.42 -2.97
C GLU A 237 -12.15 -6.18 -3.86
N TRP A 238 -11.07 -5.39 -3.87
CA TRP A 238 -10.98 -4.23 -4.76
C TRP A 238 -10.57 -4.66 -6.17
N GLY A 239 -11.38 -4.31 -7.16
CA GLY A 239 -11.18 -4.77 -8.54
C GLY A 239 -10.03 -4.12 -9.29
N HIS A 240 -9.58 -2.95 -8.84
CA HIS A 240 -8.44 -2.25 -9.42
C HIS A 240 -7.15 -2.53 -8.63
N PRO A 241 -6.08 -3.06 -9.26
CA PRO A 241 -4.87 -3.49 -8.55
C PRO A 241 -4.19 -2.37 -7.75
N ASP A 242 -4.04 -1.18 -8.32
CA ASP A 242 -3.41 -0.05 -7.60
C ASP A 242 -4.26 0.48 -6.43
N VAL A 243 -5.59 0.36 -6.50
CA VAL A 243 -6.48 0.67 -5.36
C VAL A 243 -6.32 -0.37 -4.27
N ALA A 244 -6.31 -1.66 -4.62
CA ALA A 244 -6.09 -2.75 -3.67
C ALA A 244 -4.74 -2.61 -2.95
N ILE A 245 -3.66 -2.35 -3.67
CA ILE A 245 -2.30 -2.19 -3.11
C ILE A 245 -2.23 -0.95 -2.20
N LEU A 246 -2.76 0.19 -2.65
CA LEU A 246 -2.68 1.44 -1.90
C LEU A 246 -3.54 1.39 -0.63
N LEU A 247 -4.77 0.85 -0.71
CA LEU A 247 -5.61 0.63 0.46
C LEU A 247 -5.03 -0.42 1.41
N THR A 248 -4.32 -1.44 0.91
CA THR A 248 -3.57 -2.39 1.75
C THR A 248 -2.48 -1.67 2.54
N CYS A 249 -1.67 -0.83 1.88
CA CYS A 249 -0.68 0.00 2.57
C CYS A 249 -1.33 0.85 3.68
N LEU A 250 -2.39 1.60 3.35
CA LEU A 250 -3.08 2.46 4.32
C LEU A 250 -3.72 1.67 5.46
N ALA A 251 -4.30 0.51 5.18
CA ALA A 251 -4.91 -0.34 6.21
C ALA A 251 -3.87 -0.78 7.24
N PHE A 252 -2.70 -1.23 6.81
CA PHE A 252 -1.61 -1.57 7.72
C PHE A 252 -1.00 -0.35 8.40
N TYR A 253 -0.90 0.80 7.73
CA TYR A 253 -0.41 2.03 8.35
C TYR A 253 -1.30 2.51 9.51
N HIS A 254 -2.62 2.30 9.41
CA HIS A 254 -3.57 2.69 10.44
C HIS A 254 -3.80 1.60 11.50
N GLN A 255 -3.78 0.32 11.13
CA GLN A 255 -3.99 -0.80 12.04
C GLN A 255 -2.70 -1.18 12.82
N GLY A 256 -1.54 -1.02 12.18
CA GLY A 256 -0.25 -1.53 12.66
C GLY A 256 -0.10 -3.03 12.46
N LEU A 257 1.13 -3.53 12.65
CA LEU A 257 1.40 -4.97 12.63
C LEU A 257 0.87 -5.66 13.88
N SER A 258 0.43 -6.91 13.76
CA SER A 258 0.24 -7.81 14.90
C SER A 258 1.59 -8.29 15.45
N LEU A 259 1.58 -8.83 16.67
CA LEU A 259 2.77 -9.41 17.31
C LEU A 259 3.42 -10.50 16.43
N LYS A 260 2.58 -11.37 15.84
CA LYS A 260 3.02 -12.48 14.96
C LYS A 260 3.69 -11.95 13.69
N GLN A 261 3.09 -10.95 13.04
CA GLN A 261 3.63 -10.36 11.80
C GLN A 261 4.95 -9.62 12.03
N LEU A 262 5.07 -8.92 13.16
CA LEU A 262 6.32 -8.26 13.55
C LEU A 262 7.42 -9.29 13.87
N ARG A 263 7.09 -10.35 14.61
CA ARG A 263 8.01 -11.47 14.88
C ARG A 263 8.54 -12.07 13.57
N GLN A 264 7.65 -12.41 12.64
CA GLN A 264 8.01 -12.98 11.35
C GLN A 264 8.96 -12.06 10.57
N SER A 265 8.66 -10.75 10.53
CA SER A 265 9.53 -9.78 9.88
C SER A 265 10.91 -9.70 10.55
N LEU A 266 10.96 -9.73 11.88
CA LEU A 266 12.21 -9.65 12.62
C LEU A 266 13.09 -10.88 12.38
N GLN A 267 12.49 -12.07 12.28
CA GLN A 267 13.22 -13.30 11.93
C GLN A 267 13.91 -13.19 10.58
N THR A 268 13.23 -12.62 9.57
CA THR A 268 13.83 -12.42 8.24
C THR A 268 14.95 -11.38 8.27
N VAL A 269 14.76 -10.26 8.98
CA VAL A 269 15.83 -9.24 9.14
C VAL A 269 17.05 -9.82 9.85
N LEU A 270 16.87 -10.64 10.88
CA LEU A 270 18.00 -11.23 11.61
C LEU A 270 18.71 -12.35 10.84
N ARG A 271 18.07 -12.90 9.80
CA ARG A 271 18.62 -13.92 8.90
C ARG A 271 19.14 -13.32 7.58
N SER A 272 19.00 -12.03 7.35
CA SER A 272 19.45 -11.39 6.12
C SER A 272 20.98 -11.30 6.06
N ASP A 273 21.52 -10.98 4.89
CA ASP A 273 22.96 -10.84 4.70
C ASP A 273 23.57 -9.66 5.49
N ASP A 274 22.75 -8.67 5.88
CA ASP A 274 23.15 -7.55 6.72
C ASP A 274 22.04 -7.12 7.70
N PRO A 275 21.89 -7.89 8.80
CA PRO A 275 20.91 -7.61 9.84
C PRO A 275 21.12 -6.24 10.51
N ALA A 276 22.37 -5.77 10.53
CA ALA A 276 22.73 -4.52 11.18
C ALA A 276 22.12 -3.33 10.45
N THR A 277 22.29 -3.25 9.13
CA THR A 277 21.73 -2.17 8.33
C THR A 277 20.20 -2.23 8.29
N GLU A 278 19.62 -3.41 8.08
CA GLU A 278 18.17 -3.56 7.99
C GLU A 278 17.45 -3.23 9.29
N TYR A 279 17.99 -3.68 10.43
CA TYR A 279 17.43 -3.35 11.73
C TYR A 279 17.67 -1.90 12.14
N ASP A 280 18.82 -1.31 11.78
CA ASP A 280 19.05 0.13 11.98
C ASP A 280 17.99 0.98 11.26
N ARG A 281 17.53 0.57 10.07
CA ARG A 281 16.41 1.25 9.36
C ARG A 281 15.13 1.24 10.17
N TRP A 282 14.82 0.14 10.84
CA TRP A 282 13.61 0.03 11.67
C TRP A 282 13.67 0.95 12.89
N THR A 283 14.85 1.07 13.51
CA THR A 283 15.00 1.77 14.78
C THR A 283 15.34 3.26 14.63
N GLN A 284 15.84 3.69 13.47
CA GLN A 284 16.25 5.08 13.21
C GLN A 284 15.12 6.10 13.43
N GLY A 285 13.88 5.73 13.11
CA GLY A 285 12.70 6.59 13.28
C GLY A 285 12.13 6.60 14.70
N SER A 286 12.50 5.62 15.53
CA SER A 286 11.92 5.48 16.87
C SER A 286 12.73 6.22 17.93
N SER A 287 12.13 7.22 18.55
CA SER A 287 12.68 7.90 19.74
C SER A 287 12.35 7.17 21.04
N THR A 288 11.36 6.27 21.04
CA THR A 288 10.83 5.63 22.25
C THR A 288 11.45 4.27 22.54
N LEU A 289 12.09 3.62 21.55
CA LEU A 289 12.70 2.30 21.72
C LEU A 289 13.88 2.34 22.73
N PRO A 290 13.94 1.44 23.73
CA PRO A 290 15.06 1.34 24.68
C PRO A 290 16.39 1.01 24.01
N GLU A 291 17.51 1.49 24.57
CA GLU A 291 18.84 1.35 23.96
C GLU A 291 19.28 -0.12 23.78
N ALA A 292 18.93 -1.01 24.72
CA ALA A 292 19.25 -2.43 24.62
C ALA A 292 18.60 -3.07 23.39
N LEU A 293 17.38 -2.65 23.04
CA LEU A 293 16.62 -3.15 21.91
C LEU A 293 16.98 -2.47 20.60
N ARG A 294 17.87 -1.47 20.59
CA ARG A 294 18.34 -0.85 19.34
C ARG A 294 19.47 -1.62 18.66
N HIS A 295 20.01 -2.65 19.30
CA HIS A 295 21.14 -3.43 18.82
C HIS A 295 20.67 -4.80 18.35
N TRP A 296 20.77 -5.06 17.04
CA TRP A 296 20.28 -6.29 16.42
C TRP A 296 20.88 -7.56 17.06
N ASN A 297 22.16 -7.50 17.48
CA ASN A 297 22.90 -8.62 18.06
C ASN A 297 22.51 -8.96 19.51
N LEU A 298 21.66 -8.13 20.14
CA LEU A 298 21.10 -8.38 21.47
C LEU A 298 19.66 -8.90 21.41
N LEU A 299 19.14 -9.12 20.21
CA LEU A 299 17.76 -9.56 20.01
C LEU A 299 17.68 -11.08 20.00
N ASN A 300 16.73 -11.61 20.76
CA ASN A 300 16.32 -13.00 20.74
C ASN A 300 14.84 -13.07 20.34
N VAL A 301 14.56 -13.69 19.20
CA VAL A 301 13.19 -13.74 18.66
C VAL A 301 12.26 -14.68 19.42
N ASP A 302 12.84 -15.59 20.19
CA ASP A 302 12.11 -16.55 21.03
C ASP A 302 11.74 -15.95 22.39
N ASP A 303 12.26 -14.77 22.74
CA ASP A 303 11.85 -14.04 23.95
C ASP A 303 10.55 -13.25 23.70
N ASP A 304 9.42 -13.82 24.14
CA ASP A 304 8.09 -13.20 24.02
C ASP A 304 8.02 -11.80 24.64
N LYS A 305 8.73 -11.54 25.75
CA LYS A 305 8.71 -10.23 26.41
C LYS A 305 9.45 -9.20 25.58
N GLN A 306 10.62 -9.58 25.06
CA GLN A 306 11.41 -8.72 24.19
C GLN A 306 10.63 -8.35 22.93
N ILE A 307 9.95 -9.33 22.31
CA ILE A 307 9.13 -9.10 21.11
C ILE A 307 7.92 -8.22 21.42
N ALA A 308 7.24 -8.41 22.56
CA ALA A 308 6.14 -7.55 22.98
C ALA A 308 6.59 -6.09 23.21
N GLU A 309 7.78 -5.89 23.77
CA GLU A 309 8.36 -4.57 23.95
C GLU A 309 8.69 -3.91 22.61
N ILE A 310 9.43 -4.60 21.72
CA ILE A 310 9.72 -4.11 20.35
C ILE A 310 8.42 -3.76 19.61
N TRP A 311 7.41 -4.64 19.70
CA TRP A 311 6.12 -4.43 19.06
C TRP A 311 5.42 -3.16 19.53
N THR A 312 5.45 -2.88 20.84
CA THR A 312 4.85 -1.66 21.41
C THR A 312 5.43 -0.39 20.79
N HIS A 313 6.73 -0.40 20.47
CA HIS A 313 7.44 0.76 19.91
C HIS A 313 7.43 0.83 18.39
N LEU A 314 7.38 -0.31 17.69
CA LEU A 314 7.63 -0.36 16.24
C LEU A 314 6.41 -0.73 15.39
N ARG A 315 5.30 -1.22 15.96
CA ARG A 315 4.14 -1.73 15.19
C ARG A 315 3.49 -0.74 14.22
N PHE A 316 3.63 0.57 14.47
CA PHE A 316 3.08 1.63 13.61
C PHE A 316 4.15 2.30 12.74
N MET A 317 5.39 1.82 12.78
CA MET A 317 6.46 2.41 11.98
C MET A 317 6.33 1.97 10.53
N VAL A 318 6.08 2.94 9.64
CA VAL A 318 5.86 2.71 8.19
C VAL A 318 7.00 1.90 7.57
N VAL A 319 8.25 2.11 7.98
CA VAL A 319 9.40 1.34 7.47
C VAL A 319 9.29 -0.15 7.82
N VAL A 320 8.86 -0.48 9.04
CA VAL A 320 8.68 -1.86 9.51
C VAL A 320 7.47 -2.51 8.82
N ILE A 321 6.39 -1.75 8.66
CA ILE A 321 5.21 -2.19 7.92
C ILE A 321 5.55 -2.47 6.46
N ASN A 322 6.27 -1.57 5.79
CA ASN A 322 6.67 -1.75 4.40
C ASN A 322 7.58 -2.97 4.22
N HIS A 323 8.48 -3.24 5.17
CA HIS A 323 9.23 -4.48 5.18
C HIS A 323 8.30 -5.70 5.22
N PHE A 324 7.31 -5.74 6.11
CA PHE A 324 6.35 -6.85 6.16
C PHE A 324 5.57 -6.99 4.85
N LEU A 325 5.06 -5.87 4.31
CA LEU A 325 4.29 -5.85 3.07
C LEU A 325 5.10 -6.34 1.87
N ASN A 326 6.34 -5.90 1.73
CA ASN A 326 7.21 -6.18 0.58
C ASN A 326 7.78 -7.60 0.58
N ASN A 327 7.84 -8.26 1.75
CA ASN A 327 8.42 -9.61 1.86
C ASN A 327 7.37 -10.72 2.00
N PHE A 328 6.20 -10.43 2.59
CA PHE A 328 5.21 -11.48 2.92
C PHE A 328 3.84 -11.26 2.33
N VAL A 329 3.42 -10.01 2.09
CA VAL A 329 2.05 -9.72 1.63
C VAL A 329 1.99 -9.62 0.11
N PHE A 330 2.65 -8.63 -0.49
CA PHE A 330 2.53 -8.40 -1.92
C PHE A 330 3.12 -9.50 -2.79
N PRO A 331 4.29 -10.10 -2.48
CA PRO A 331 4.81 -11.22 -3.26
C PRO A 331 3.85 -12.42 -3.31
N ALA A 332 3.15 -12.69 -2.20
CA ALA A 332 2.21 -13.81 -2.10
C ALA A 332 0.87 -13.49 -2.76
N HIS A 333 0.31 -12.30 -2.50
CA HIS A 333 -1.11 -12.02 -2.77
C HIS A 333 -1.35 -10.95 -3.86
N ALA A 334 -0.36 -10.13 -4.26
CA ALA A 334 -0.53 -9.15 -5.36
C ALA A 334 -0.39 -9.84 -6.72
N LYS A 335 -1.33 -10.73 -7.02
CA LYS A 335 -1.37 -11.55 -8.24
C LYS A 335 -2.72 -11.39 -8.95
N GLN A 336 -2.71 -11.58 -10.26
CA GLN A 336 -3.90 -11.56 -11.12
C GLN A 336 -3.89 -12.79 -12.02
N PHE A 337 -5.06 -13.32 -12.30
CA PHE A 337 -5.20 -14.37 -13.30
C PHE A 337 -5.12 -13.79 -14.71
N SER A 338 -4.80 -14.63 -15.68
CA SER A 338 -4.70 -14.21 -17.08
C SER A 338 -6.05 -13.75 -17.66
N VAL A 339 -7.14 -14.45 -17.31
CA VAL A 339 -8.49 -14.19 -17.83
C VAL A 339 -9.52 -14.34 -16.73
N LYS A 340 -10.70 -13.77 -16.95
CA LYS A 340 -11.85 -13.91 -16.06
C LYS A 340 -13.16 -14.02 -16.81
N LEU A 341 -14.13 -14.65 -16.15
CA LEU A 341 -15.55 -14.53 -16.46
C LEU A 341 -16.19 -13.59 -15.43
N GLN A 342 -17.14 -12.75 -15.86
CA GLN A 342 -17.77 -11.78 -14.97
C GLN A 342 -19.28 -11.70 -15.18
N THR A 343 -20.00 -11.44 -14.09
CA THR A 343 -21.42 -11.04 -14.06
C THR A 343 -21.62 -9.87 -13.09
N SER A 344 -22.75 -9.20 -13.21
CA SER A 344 -23.11 -8.03 -12.39
C SER A 344 -24.61 -7.98 -12.13
N GLY A 345 -25.09 -6.93 -11.46
CA GLY A 345 -26.52 -6.68 -11.27
C GLY A 345 -27.35 -6.68 -12.58
N TRP A 346 -26.71 -6.45 -13.74
CA TRP A 346 -27.36 -6.56 -15.05
C TRP A 346 -27.76 -7.99 -15.44
N ASP A 347 -27.12 -9.00 -14.85
CA ASP A 347 -27.32 -10.42 -15.16
C ASP A 347 -28.36 -11.09 -14.27
N ILE A 348 -28.84 -10.41 -13.24
CA ILE A 348 -29.88 -10.93 -12.33
C ILE A 348 -31.24 -10.97 -13.05
N PRO A 349 -31.72 -9.89 -13.70
CA PRO A 349 -33.03 -9.90 -14.34
C PRO A 349 -33.07 -10.87 -15.52
N LEU A 350 -34.17 -11.62 -15.65
CA LEU A 350 -34.41 -12.50 -16.78
C LEU A 350 -34.58 -11.66 -18.05
N PHE A 351 -33.85 -12.02 -19.12
CA PHE A 351 -33.91 -11.35 -20.41
C PHE A 351 -34.30 -12.32 -21.52
N SER A 352 -35.31 -11.96 -22.31
CA SER A 352 -35.70 -12.70 -23.53
C SER A 352 -35.60 -11.81 -24.76
N GLY A 353 -34.59 -12.09 -25.59
CA GLY A 353 -34.35 -11.43 -26.88
C GLY A 353 -35.44 -11.71 -27.93
N HIS A 354 -36.20 -12.79 -27.77
CA HIS A 354 -37.31 -13.16 -28.65
C HIS A 354 -38.66 -12.98 -27.96
N ILE A 355 -39.57 -12.28 -28.63
CA ILE A 355 -41.01 -12.42 -28.37
C ILE A 355 -41.43 -13.58 -29.24
N ASP A 356 -41.62 -14.77 -28.65
CA ASP A 356 -42.26 -15.86 -29.38
C ASP A 356 -43.72 -15.43 -29.66
N GLN A 357 -43.98 -14.93 -30.86
CA GLN A 357 -45.34 -14.63 -31.34
C GLN A 357 -46.18 -15.90 -31.52
N SER A 358 -45.58 -17.07 -31.29
CA SER A 358 -46.16 -18.40 -31.39
C SER A 358 -46.82 -18.88 -30.08
N VAL A 359 -46.67 -18.17 -28.94
CA VAL A 359 -47.30 -18.60 -27.68
C VAL A 359 -48.80 -18.26 -27.70
N PRO A 360 -49.70 -19.26 -27.61
CA PRO A 360 -51.14 -19.02 -27.55
C PRO A 360 -51.51 -18.15 -26.36
N SER A 361 -52.51 -17.29 -26.52
CA SER A 361 -53.10 -16.43 -25.49
C SER A 361 -53.72 -17.28 -24.36
N GLY A 362 -52.89 -17.74 -23.43
CA GLY A 362 -53.32 -18.58 -22.30
C GLY A 362 -52.19 -19.22 -21.48
N PHE A 363 -50.96 -19.31 -22.00
CA PHE A 363 -49.80 -19.83 -21.26
C PHE A 363 -48.85 -18.73 -20.76
N LYS A 364 -48.34 -18.92 -19.54
CA LYS A 364 -47.52 -17.96 -18.75
C LYS A 364 -46.39 -17.38 -19.59
N ARG A 365 -46.26 -16.04 -19.61
CA ARG A 365 -45.09 -15.36 -20.19
C ARG A 365 -43.82 -15.90 -19.51
N PRO A 366 -42.94 -16.64 -20.22
CA PRO A 366 -41.67 -17.08 -19.66
C PRO A 366 -40.76 -15.87 -19.38
N GLY A 367 -39.93 -15.93 -18.35
CA GLY A 367 -38.86 -14.95 -18.11
C GLY A 367 -39.32 -13.58 -17.57
N LEU A 368 -40.17 -13.55 -16.53
CA LEU A 368 -40.57 -12.31 -15.88
C LEU A 368 -39.81 -12.11 -14.56
N THR A 369 -39.15 -10.97 -14.41
CA THR A 369 -38.62 -10.50 -13.13
C THR A 369 -39.51 -9.39 -12.57
N THR A 370 -39.89 -9.47 -11.30
CA THR A 370 -40.60 -8.40 -10.58
C THR A 370 -39.80 -8.00 -9.36
N GLY A 371 -39.61 -6.70 -9.17
CA GLY A 371 -38.79 -6.16 -8.11
C GLY A 371 -39.56 -5.17 -7.23
N PHE A 372 -39.22 -5.12 -5.95
CA PHE A 372 -39.70 -4.12 -5.01
C PHE A 372 -38.53 -3.37 -4.39
N SER A 373 -38.70 -2.06 -4.19
CA SER A 373 -37.76 -1.23 -3.44
C SER A 373 -38.54 -0.19 -2.67
N GLY A 374 -38.10 0.11 -1.45
CA GLY A 374 -38.63 1.20 -0.64
C GLY A 374 -38.15 2.58 -1.08
N THR A 375 -37.21 2.66 -2.02
CA THR A 375 -36.53 3.91 -2.40
C THR A 375 -36.55 4.13 -3.91
N ASN A 376 -36.11 5.32 -4.36
CA ASN A 376 -36.09 5.70 -5.77
C ASN A 376 -34.80 6.44 -6.17
N ASP A 377 -33.79 6.52 -5.29
CA ASP A 377 -32.64 7.38 -5.55
C ASP A 377 -31.71 6.80 -6.62
N ASN A 378 -31.61 5.47 -6.71
CA ASN A 378 -30.74 4.78 -7.67
C ASN A 378 -31.44 4.45 -9.01
N ARG A 379 -32.65 4.97 -9.27
CA ARG A 379 -33.44 4.65 -10.47
C ARG A 379 -32.69 4.78 -11.79
N ARG A 380 -31.79 5.75 -11.91
CA ARG A 380 -31.01 5.98 -13.14
C ARG A 380 -29.92 4.93 -13.38
N LEU A 381 -29.58 4.17 -12.34
CA LEU A 381 -28.55 3.13 -12.32
C LEU A 381 -29.15 1.71 -12.32
N LEU A 382 -30.48 1.56 -12.41
CA LEU A 382 -31.10 0.24 -12.61
C LEU A 382 -30.85 -0.26 -14.03
N PRO A 383 -30.63 -1.58 -14.24
CA PRO A 383 -30.47 -2.16 -15.58
C PRO A 383 -31.60 -1.77 -16.52
N LEU A 384 -31.27 -1.43 -17.78
CA LEU A 384 -32.26 -1.03 -18.80
C LEU A 384 -33.23 -2.17 -19.18
N THR A 385 -32.95 -3.39 -18.74
CA THR A 385 -33.83 -4.56 -18.89
C THR A 385 -35.04 -4.51 -17.95
N ILE A 386 -35.02 -3.64 -16.93
CA ILE A 386 -36.14 -3.43 -15.99
C ILE A 386 -36.77 -2.06 -16.22
N LYS A 387 -38.10 -2.01 -16.10
CA LYS A 387 -38.86 -0.77 -16.07
C LYS A 387 -39.48 -0.55 -14.71
N GLN A 388 -39.17 0.58 -14.09
CA GLN A 388 -39.79 0.98 -12.83
C GLN A 388 -41.22 1.50 -13.06
N HIS A 389 -42.16 1.00 -12.27
CA HIS A 389 -43.57 1.38 -12.28
C HIS A 389 -43.96 1.95 -10.91
N ASP A 390 -43.82 3.27 -10.76
CA ASP A 390 -44.19 3.96 -9.53
C ASP A 390 -45.71 3.87 -9.30
N LEU A 391 -46.13 3.32 -8.16
CA LEU A 391 -47.55 3.23 -7.80
C LEU A 391 -48.08 4.63 -7.45
N PRO A 392 -49.15 5.14 -8.09
CA PRO A 392 -49.64 6.50 -7.85
C PRO A 392 -49.92 6.79 -6.38
N GLY A 393 -50.49 5.80 -5.66
CA GLY A 393 -50.78 5.89 -4.23
C GLY A 393 -49.54 5.97 -3.33
N LEU A 394 -48.35 5.56 -3.79
CA LEU A 394 -47.10 5.60 -3.03
C LEU A 394 -46.12 6.68 -3.54
N SER A 395 -46.48 7.42 -4.59
CA SER A 395 -45.62 8.46 -5.18
C SER A 395 -45.16 9.53 -4.20
N HIS A 396 -45.96 9.83 -3.16
CA HIS A 396 -45.65 10.82 -2.14
C HIS A 396 -44.64 10.32 -1.09
N THR A 397 -44.48 9.01 -0.90
CA THR A 397 -43.73 8.43 0.24
C THR A 397 -42.26 8.86 0.29
N ASN A 398 -41.60 8.96 -0.88
CA ASN A 398 -40.21 9.41 -0.94
C ASN A 398 -40.05 10.88 -0.49
N ALA A 399 -41.03 11.73 -0.79
CA ALA A 399 -41.06 13.11 -0.32
C ALA A 399 -41.56 13.21 1.13
N GLU A 400 -42.45 12.31 1.55
CA GLU A 400 -43.11 12.32 2.86
C GLU A 400 -42.09 12.27 4.00
N VAL A 401 -41.11 11.37 3.94
CA VAL A 401 -40.11 11.27 5.01
C VAL A 401 -39.21 12.52 5.07
N LEU A 402 -38.90 13.12 3.91
CA LEU A 402 -38.21 14.42 3.88
C LEU A 402 -39.06 15.52 4.54
N THR A 403 -40.38 15.51 4.36
CA THR A 403 -41.25 16.46 5.05
C THR A 403 -41.15 16.31 6.56
N TYR A 404 -41.02 15.08 7.09
CA TYR A 404 -40.84 14.86 8.52
C TYR A 404 -39.55 15.50 9.01
N LEU A 405 -38.42 15.28 8.32
CA LEU A 405 -37.13 15.89 8.67
C LEU A 405 -37.16 17.43 8.64
N LEU A 406 -38.09 18.01 7.86
CA LEU A 406 -38.31 19.45 7.75
C LEU A 406 -39.36 19.98 8.75
N GLN A 407 -40.00 19.16 9.56
CA GLN A 407 -40.90 19.66 10.61
C GLN A 407 -40.13 20.39 11.70
N GLU A 408 -40.80 21.32 12.40
CA GLU A 408 -40.19 22.18 13.44
C GLU A 408 -39.43 21.37 14.51
N ARG A 409 -39.98 20.22 14.92
CA ARG A 409 -39.34 19.33 15.91
C ARG A 409 -38.00 18.73 15.47
N ASN A 410 -37.71 18.71 14.16
CA ASN A 410 -36.53 18.10 13.55
C ASN A 410 -35.52 19.13 13.02
N ARG A 411 -35.73 20.43 13.30
CA ARG A 411 -34.87 21.51 12.81
C ARG A 411 -33.51 21.61 13.52
N GLN A 412 -33.34 20.91 14.64
CA GLN A 412 -32.14 21.03 15.45
C GLN A 412 -30.89 20.48 14.74
N TYR A 413 -29.83 21.28 14.76
CA TYR A 413 -28.53 20.95 14.17
C TYR A 413 -27.43 21.24 15.21
N ASN A 414 -26.48 20.32 15.33
CA ASN A 414 -25.35 20.42 16.26
C ASN A 414 -24.03 20.22 15.51
N LEU A 415 -23.16 21.23 15.58
CA LEU A 415 -21.77 21.11 15.16
C LEU A 415 -20.97 20.42 16.27
N ALA A 416 -20.47 19.21 15.97
CA ALA A 416 -19.62 18.42 16.84
C ALA A 416 -18.15 18.87 16.76
N ALA A 417 -17.92 20.15 17.07
CA ALA A 417 -16.59 20.75 17.16
C ALA A 417 -16.28 21.29 18.57
N CYS A 418 -15.00 21.27 18.94
CA CYS A 418 -14.48 21.95 20.12
C CYS A 418 -14.39 23.48 19.88
N SER A 419 -14.01 24.25 20.91
CA SER A 419 -13.83 25.71 20.81
C SER A 419 -12.76 26.12 19.79
N GLU A 420 -11.82 25.24 19.46
CA GLU A 420 -10.76 25.46 18.48
C GLU A 420 -11.17 25.03 17.05
N GLY A 421 -12.40 24.55 16.86
CA GLY A 421 -12.92 24.12 15.56
C GLY A 421 -12.56 22.67 15.18
N GLN A 422 -11.83 21.95 16.02
CA GLN A 422 -11.48 20.54 15.80
C GLN A 422 -12.65 19.61 16.13
N ARG A 423 -12.64 18.41 15.54
CA ARG A 423 -13.64 17.37 15.79
C ARG A 423 -13.69 16.98 17.27
N LEU A 424 -14.89 16.83 17.84
CA LEU A 424 -15.05 16.32 19.20
C LEU A 424 -14.57 14.87 19.32
N SER A 425 -13.94 14.54 20.45
CA SER A 425 -13.70 13.15 20.82
C SER A 425 -15.02 12.41 21.05
N GLU A 426 -14.99 11.07 21.01
CA GLU A 426 -16.17 10.23 21.28
C GLU A 426 -16.75 10.52 22.67
N ILE A 427 -15.88 10.66 23.69
CA ILE A 427 -16.29 11.04 25.05
C ILE A 427 -16.92 12.44 25.09
N ASP A 428 -16.34 13.42 24.39
CA ASP A 428 -16.89 14.78 24.37
C ASP A 428 -18.24 14.86 23.64
N LEU A 429 -18.43 14.05 22.59
CA LEU A 429 -19.73 13.88 21.97
C LEU A 429 -20.75 13.33 22.98
N LEU A 430 -20.41 12.28 23.74
CA LEU A 430 -21.31 11.73 24.77
C LEU A 430 -21.68 12.77 25.85
N ARG A 431 -20.71 13.59 26.30
CA ARG A 431 -20.97 14.72 27.22
C ARG A 431 -21.90 15.76 26.59
N ARG A 432 -21.72 16.08 25.31
CA ARG A 432 -22.60 16.97 24.55
C ARG A 432 -24.02 16.41 24.48
N LEU A 433 -24.19 15.11 24.17
CA LEU A 433 -25.50 14.46 24.15
C LEU A 433 -26.21 14.54 25.50
N LYS A 434 -25.50 14.29 26.61
CA LYS A 434 -26.03 14.46 27.96
C LYS A 434 -26.51 15.90 28.21
N SER A 435 -25.73 16.90 27.81
CA SER A 435 -26.11 18.32 27.96
C SER A 435 -27.38 18.71 27.20
N MET A 436 -27.66 18.02 26.08
CA MET A 436 -28.88 18.20 25.27
C MET A 436 -30.05 17.31 25.72
N ASN A 437 -29.84 16.48 26.76
CA ASN A 437 -30.76 15.46 27.24
C ASN A 437 -31.19 14.46 26.15
N ILE A 438 -30.22 14.04 25.32
CA ILE A 438 -30.41 13.04 24.27
C ILE A 438 -29.81 11.71 24.76
N ARG A 439 -30.61 10.64 24.73
CA ARG A 439 -30.23 9.29 25.19
C ARG A 439 -30.17 8.25 24.08
N ILE A 440 -30.43 8.66 22.83
CA ILE A 440 -30.40 7.77 21.67
C ILE A 440 -29.40 8.35 20.68
N LEU A 441 -28.37 7.58 20.36
CA LEU A 441 -27.36 7.91 19.36
C LEU A 441 -27.53 6.95 18.18
N ILE A 442 -27.86 7.53 17.03
CA ILE A 442 -28.01 6.84 15.75
C ILE A 442 -26.79 7.23 14.91
N ASP A 443 -25.79 6.37 14.91
CA ASP A 443 -24.49 6.67 14.32
C ASP A 443 -24.40 6.26 12.84
N ALA A 444 -25.27 6.86 12.02
CA ALA A 444 -25.30 6.61 10.58
C ALA A 444 -24.04 7.13 9.87
N GLY A 445 -23.40 8.19 10.40
CA GLY A 445 -22.22 8.83 9.82
C GLY A 445 -20.90 8.20 10.24
N ALA A 446 -20.92 7.08 10.98
CA ALA A 446 -19.75 6.45 11.59
C ALA A 446 -18.88 7.46 12.35
N PHE A 447 -19.48 8.31 13.18
CA PHE A 447 -18.77 9.29 13.98
C PHE A 447 -17.89 8.61 15.03
N ILE A 448 -18.40 7.55 15.67
CA ILE A 448 -17.65 6.74 16.61
C ILE A 448 -16.74 5.84 15.76
N LEU A 449 -15.44 5.96 15.87
CA LEU A 449 -14.44 5.25 15.07
C LEU A 449 -13.61 4.26 15.90
N GLU A 450 -13.22 4.62 17.12
CA GLU A 450 -12.24 3.89 17.92
C GLU A 450 -12.89 2.95 18.94
N MET A 451 -13.93 3.39 19.66
CA MET A 451 -14.63 2.51 20.60
C MET A 451 -15.46 1.46 19.88
N ASP A 452 -15.42 0.23 20.38
CA ASP A 452 -16.43 -0.77 20.09
C ASP A 452 -17.76 -0.41 20.80
N ASN A 453 -18.84 -1.02 20.33
CA ASN A 453 -20.20 -0.72 20.79
C ASN A 453 -20.37 -0.86 22.31
N ARG A 454 -19.72 -1.84 22.94
CA ARG A 454 -19.82 -2.09 24.38
C ARG A 454 -19.01 -1.07 25.17
N THR A 455 -17.79 -0.77 24.73
CA THR A 455 -16.93 0.24 25.36
C THR A 455 -17.61 1.60 25.34
N LEU A 456 -18.18 2.02 24.20
CA LEU A 456 -18.90 3.28 24.08
C LEU A 456 -20.05 3.40 25.08
N VAL A 457 -20.95 2.40 25.15
CA VAL A 457 -22.10 2.49 26.06
C VAL A 457 -21.71 2.39 27.53
N LYS A 458 -20.61 1.70 27.86
CA LYS A 458 -20.07 1.66 29.22
C LYS A 458 -19.60 3.04 29.67
N ASP A 459 -18.88 3.75 28.81
CA ASP A 459 -18.42 5.11 29.09
C ASP A 459 -19.58 6.10 29.10
N TRP A 460 -20.57 5.92 28.21
CA TRP A 460 -21.78 6.75 28.21
C TRP A 460 -22.60 6.59 29.50
N LEU A 461 -22.69 5.40 30.07
CA LEU A 461 -23.34 5.16 31.37
C LEU A 461 -22.65 5.84 32.55
N GLN A 462 -21.33 6.05 32.46
CA GLN A 462 -20.60 6.81 33.48
C GLN A 462 -20.89 8.31 33.35
N ILE A 463 -21.08 8.79 32.12
CA ILE A 463 -21.38 10.21 31.82
C ILE A 463 -22.85 10.56 32.14
N ASP A 464 -23.81 9.65 31.90
CA ASP A 464 -25.22 9.82 32.27
C ASP A 464 -25.62 8.92 33.46
N PRO A 465 -25.35 9.35 34.71
CA PRO A 465 -25.69 8.57 35.89
C PRO A 465 -27.21 8.49 36.16
N GLU A 466 -28.07 9.14 35.37
CA GLU A 466 -29.52 9.00 35.50
C GLU A 466 -30.09 7.84 34.68
N ALA A 467 -29.36 7.36 33.66
CA ALA A 467 -29.79 6.22 32.86
C ALA A 467 -29.74 4.92 33.68
N GLN A 468 -30.70 4.01 33.50
CA GLN A 468 -30.75 2.74 34.25
C GLN A 468 -29.83 1.68 33.64
N ALA A 469 -29.75 1.64 32.32
CA ALA A 469 -28.92 0.73 31.54
C ALA A 469 -28.69 1.30 30.13
N ALA A 470 -27.83 0.67 29.34
CA ALA A 470 -27.60 1.04 27.95
C ALA A 470 -27.78 -0.15 27.01
N VAL A 471 -28.38 0.09 25.84
CA VAL A 471 -28.61 -0.90 24.79
C VAL A 471 -27.61 -0.68 23.67
N TYR A 472 -27.00 -1.77 23.21
CA TYR A 472 -26.06 -1.81 22.09
C TYR A 472 -26.18 -3.14 21.34
N PHE A 473 -25.59 -3.24 20.15
CA PHE A 473 -25.52 -4.51 19.42
C PHE A 473 -24.17 -5.20 19.65
N GLY A 474 -24.23 -6.48 20.03
CA GLY A 474 -23.05 -7.34 20.23
C GLY A 474 -22.48 -7.87 18.91
N LEU A 475 -21.36 -8.60 19.00
CA LEU A 475 -20.74 -9.27 17.84
C LEU A 475 -21.63 -10.36 17.22
N ASP A 476 -22.66 -10.80 17.95
CA ASP A 476 -23.69 -11.73 17.49
C ASP A 476 -24.84 -11.04 16.73
N ASN A 477 -24.70 -9.75 16.41
CA ASN A 477 -25.70 -8.89 15.78
C ASN A 477 -27.05 -8.87 16.51
N LYS A 478 -27.06 -9.11 17.83
CA LYS A 478 -28.25 -9.06 18.68
C LYS A 478 -28.19 -7.88 19.65
N PRO A 479 -29.35 -7.35 20.08
CA PRO A 479 -29.39 -6.28 21.06
C PRO A 479 -29.09 -6.80 22.48
N TRP A 480 -28.10 -6.20 23.12
CA TRP A 480 -27.65 -6.45 24.48
C TRP A 480 -27.85 -5.23 25.37
N VAL A 481 -28.05 -5.48 26.67
CA VAL A 481 -28.19 -4.47 27.72
C VAL A 481 -26.97 -4.50 28.61
N GLN A 482 -26.23 -3.39 28.68
CA GLN A 482 -25.16 -3.14 29.64
C GLN A 482 -25.73 -2.43 30.87
N TYR A 483 -25.61 -3.05 32.04
CA TYR A 483 -25.95 -2.43 33.33
C TYR A 483 -24.75 -1.69 33.91
N LYS A 484 -25.03 -0.70 34.79
CA LYS A 484 -24.00 0.01 35.56
C LYS A 484 -23.15 -0.88 36.46
N THR A 485 -23.71 -2.00 36.91
CA THR A 485 -22.99 -3.00 37.71
C THR A 485 -21.93 -3.76 36.90
N GLY A 486 -21.85 -3.53 35.58
CA GLY A 486 -20.92 -4.21 34.67
C GLY A 486 -21.52 -5.44 34.00
N LYS A 487 -22.67 -5.95 34.47
CA LYS A 487 -23.35 -7.12 33.88
C LYS A 487 -23.95 -6.79 32.51
N ALA A 488 -23.79 -7.70 31.54
CA ALA A 488 -24.42 -7.64 30.22
C ALA A 488 -25.43 -8.79 30.07
N ILE A 489 -26.63 -8.51 29.54
CA ILE A 489 -27.73 -9.47 29.36
C ILE A 489 -28.43 -9.21 28.01
N PRO A 490 -28.89 -10.22 27.25
CA PRO A 490 -29.67 -9.99 26.02
C PRO A 490 -30.93 -9.17 26.29
N LEU A 491 -31.28 -8.21 25.42
CA LEU A 491 -32.39 -7.27 25.62
C LEU A 491 -33.72 -7.97 25.93
N LEU A 492 -34.02 -9.04 25.19
CA LEU A 492 -35.25 -9.83 25.34
C LEU A 492 -35.40 -10.46 26.74
N ALA A 493 -34.30 -10.66 27.47
CA ALA A 493 -34.29 -11.22 28.82
C ALA A 493 -34.28 -10.14 29.91
N THR A 494 -34.55 -8.88 29.57
CA THR A 494 -34.56 -7.74 30.51
C THR A 494 -35.93 -7.07 30.56
N PRO A 495 -36.26 -6.34 31.63
CA PRO A 495 -37.50 -5.55 31.71
C PRO A 495 -37.56 -4.40 30.69
N PHE A 496 -36.47 -4.13 29.96
CA PHE A 496 -36.36 -3.04 29.00
C PHE A 496 -36.82 -3.41 27.59
N ALA A 497 -37.09 -4.70 27.31
CA ALA A 497 -37.49 -5.18 25.98
C ALA A 497 -38.71 -4.44 25.41
N ASP A 498 -39.67 -4.07 26.27
CA ASP A 498 -40.89 -3.37 25.88
C ASP A 498 -40.86 -1.85 26.13
N ASN A 499 -39.87 -1.35 26.87
CA ASN A 499 -39.79 0.07 27.22
C ASN A 499 -38.37 0.55 27.49
N LEU A 500 -37.82 1.33 26.55
CA LEU A 500 -36.47 1.89 26.61
C LEU A 500 -36.39 3.30 27.21
N LYS A 501 -37.45 3.80 27.88
CA LYS A 501 -37.56 5.21 28.34
C LYS A 501 -36.39 5.70 29.20
N ASN A 502 -35.85 4.85 30.06
CA ASN A 502 -34.76 5.20 30.98
C ASN A 502 -33.40 4.62 30.55
N CYS A 503 -33.31 4.14 29.31
CA CYS A 503 -32.09 3.54 28.79
C CYS A 503 -31.36 4.51 27.85
N LEU A 504 -30.04 4.37 27.79
CA LEU A 504 -29.26 4.85 26.65
C LEU A 504 -29.41 3.83 25.52
N VAL A 505 -29.44 4.28 24.28
CA VAL A 505 -29.51 3.40 23.11
C VAL A 505 -28.46 3.86 22.11
N TYR A 506 -27.56 2.96 21.75
CA TYR A 506 -26.59 3.16 20.69
C TYR A 506 -26.89 2.24 19.51
N LEU A 507 -27.06 2.85 18.34
CA LEU A 507 -27.09 2.17 17.04
C LEU A 507 -25.85 2.62 16.28
N ASP A 508 -24.93 1.69 16.02
CA ASP A 508 -23.82 1.89 15.11
C ASP A 508 -24.31 1.86 13.64
N GLU A 509 -23.41 2.18 12.71
CA GLU A 509 -23.73 2.28 11.28
C GLU A 509 -24.39 1.00 10.74
N ALA A 510 -23.82 -0.18 11.04
CA ALA A 510 -24.33 -1.47 10.58
C ALA A 510 -25.77 -1.76 11.04
N HIS A 511 -26.12 -1.34 12.26
CA HIS A 511 -27.43 -1.58 12.85
C HIS A 511 -28.39 -0.40 12.68
N THR A 512 -28.08 0.58 11.81
CA THR A 512 -29.04 1.61 11.40
C THR A 512 -30.02 1.14 10.32
N ARG A 513 -29.76 -0.02 9.70
CA ARG A 513 -30.64 -0.71 8.75
C ARG A 513 -31.06 -2.07 9.31
N GLY A 514 -32.23 -2.57 8.93
CA GLY A 514 -32.71 -3.93 9.28
C GLY A 514 -33.09 -4.20 10.75
N THR A 515 -32.76 -3.31 11.69
CA THR A 515 -33.06 -3.51 13.12
C THR A 515 -34.33 -2.77 13.57
N ASP A 516 -35.05 -3.30 14.55
CA ASP A 516 -36.24 -2.66 15.13
C ASP A 516 -36.18 -2.67 16.66
N LEU A 517 -36.24 -1.49 17.26
CA LEU A 517 -36.29 -1.29 18.71
C LEU A 517 -37.51 -0.46 19.08
N LYS A 518 -38.22 -0.84 20.15
CA LYS A 518 -39.35 -0.09 20.69
C LYS A 518 -38.86 1.16 21.44
N LEU A 519 -38.58 2.21 20.69
CA LEU A 519 -38.15 3.51 21.24
C LEU A 519 -39.33 4.29 21.85
N PRO A 520 -39.11 5.11 22.90
CA PRO A 520 -40.16 5.88 23.57
C PRO A 520 -40.95 6.82 22.64
N LEU A 521 -42.22 7.09 22.96
CA LEU A 521 -43.13 7.92 22.14
C LEU A 521 -42.58 9.32 21.80
N PHE A 522 -41.89 9.96 22.75
CA PHE A 522 -41.30 11.30 22.59
C PHE A 522 -39.77 11.24 22.56
N ALA A 523 -39.22 10.13 22.06
CA ALA A 523 -37.79 9.94 21.92
C ALA A 523 -37.17 10.98 20.98
N ARG A 524 -35.99 11.47 21.36
CA ARG A 524 -35.14 12.29 20.51
C ARG A 524 -33.85 11.53 20.21
N GLY A 525 -33.56 11.32 18.94
CA GLY A 525 -32.31 10.71 18.48
C GLY A 525 -31.29 11.74 18.00
N ALA A 526 -30.03 11.59 18.39
CA ALA A 526 -28.92 12.25 17.72
C ALA A 526 -28.53 11.43 16.49
N LEU A 527 -28.70 11.99 15.30
CA LEU A 527 -28.37 11.34 14.03
C LEU A 527 -27.06 11.91 13.50
N THR A 528 -26.01 11.10 13.46
CA THR A 528 -24.69 11.55 13.01
C THR A 528 -24.62 11.62 11.48
N LEU A 529 -23.88 12.60 10.98
CA LEU A 529 -23.60 12.80 9.57
C LEU A 529 -22.15 12.48 9.24
N GLY A 530 -21.89 11.95 8.05
CA GLY A 530 -20.58 11.60 7.51
C GLY A 530 -20.49 11.94 6.02
N LEU A 531 -19.28 12.24 5.54
CA LEU A 531 -19.05 12.50 4.11
C LEU A 531 -19.48 11.28 3.27
N ASN A 532 -19.99 11.52 2.06
CA ASN A 532 -20.49 10.52 1.11
C ASN A 532 -21.75 9.75 1.57
N GLN A 533 -22.43 10.17 2.64
CA GLN A 533 -23.75 9.63 2.96
C GLN A 533 -24.80 10.08 1.94
N THR A 534 -25.65 9.15 1.52
CA THR A 534 -26.80 9.43 0.66
C THR A 534 -28.04 9.78 1.48
N LYS A 535 -29.02 10.38 0.79
CA LYS A 535 -30.33 10.70 1.34
C LYS A 535 -31.02 9.44 1.87
N ASP A 536 -31.06 8.36 1.10
CA ASP A 536 -31.70 7.10 1.52
C ASP A 536 -31.04 6.49 2.76
N HIS A 537 -29.71 6.42 2.82
CA HIS A 537 -29.01 5.90 4.00
C HIS A 537 -29.40 6.67 5.27
N THR A 538 -29.38 8.00 5.19
CA THR A 538 -29.71 8.88 6.32
C THR A 538 -31.18 8.79 6.71
N VAL A 539 -32.08 8.71 5.73
CA VAL A 539 -33.53 8.58 5.95
C VAL A 539 -33.86 7.23 6.59
N GLN A 540 -33.26 6.12 6.12
CA GLN A 540 -33.47 4.80 6.69
C GLN A 540 -33.02 4.70 8.15
N ALA A 541 -31.90 5.36 8.47
CA ALA A 541 -31.39 5.50 9.84
C ALA A 541 -32.33 6.36 10.70
N ALA A 542 -32.78 7.51 10.19
CA ALA A 542 -33.74 8.36 10.90
C ALA A 542 -35.05 7.61 11.21
N MET A 543 -35.50 6.77 10.28
CA MET A 543 -36.71 5.96 10.42
C MET A 543 -36.60 4.80 11.43
N ARG A 544 -35.43 4.58 12.08
CA ARG A 544 -35.36 3.78 13.31
C ARG A 544 -36.22 4.39 14.42
N LEU A 545 -36.43 5.70 14.38
CA LEU A 545 -37.50 6.39 15.11
C LEU A 545 -38.81 6.19 14.34
N ARG A 546 -39.48 5.05 14.56
CA ARG A 546 -40.71 4.66 13.84
C ARG A 546 -41.86 5.69 13.95
N GLN A 547 -41.85 6.55 14.96
CA GLN A 547 -42.82 7.63 15.15
C GLN A 547 -42.25 9.01 14.75
N LEU A 548 -41.25 9.05 13.87
CA LEU A 548 -40.64 10.29 13.37
C LEU A 548 -41.65 11.20 12.65
N GLY A 549 -42.71 10.62 12.07
CA GLY A 549 -43.80 11.35 11.42
C GLY A 549 -44.79 12.00 12.40
N THR A 550 -44.82 11.59 13.66
CA THR A 550 -45.81 12.05 14.66
C THR A 550 -45.21 12.69 15.91
N SER A 551 -44.43 11.98 16.70
CA SER A 551 -44.05 12.41 18.06
C SER A 551 -42.56 12.33 18.37
N GLN A 552 -41.81 11.45 17.70
CA GLN A 552 -40.37 11.35 17.85
C GLN A 552 -39.67 12.41 17.00
N SER A 553 -38.44 12.77 17.38
CA SER A 553 -37.64 13.76 16.67
C SER A 553 -36.16 13.42 16.56
N VAL A 554 -35.48 14.11 15.64
CA VAL A 554 -34.03 14.02 15.41
C VAL A 554 -33.33 15.35 15.68
N THR A 555 -32.08 15.24 16.12
CA THR A 555 -31.09 16.31 16.12
C THR A 555 -29.93 15.84 15.24
N PHE A 556 -29.62 16.60 14.19
CA PHE A 556 -28.48 16.27 13.33
C PHE A 556 -27.16 16.64 14.01
N VAL A 557 -26.18 15.74 13.97
CA VAL A 557 -24.85 15.93 14.53
C VAL A 557 -23.83 15.83 13.41
N ALA A 558 -23.16 16.94 13.10
CA ALA A 558 -22.18 17.01 12.03
C ALA A 558 -20.77 17.25 12.57
N PRO A 559 -19.76 16.44 12.19
CA PRO A 559 -18.36 16.79 12.44
C PRO A 559 -17.93 17.98 11.56
N PRO A 560 -16.80 18.66 11.86
CA PRO A 560 -16.34 19.85 11.14
C PRO A 560 -16.26 19.66 9.62
N GLU A 561 -15.78 18.51 9.17
CA GLU A 561 -15.63 18.17 7.75
C GLU A 561 -16.98 18.16 7.00
N VAL A 562 -18.02 17.62 7.62
CA VAL A 562 -19.37 17.58 7.05
C VAL A 562 -20.01 18.96 7.13
N HIS A 563 -19.81 19.69 8.23
CA HIS A 563 -20.30 21.05 8.37
C HIS A 563 -19.78 21.96 7.25
N GLN A 564 -18.48 21.89 6.95
CA GLN A 564 -17.88 22.66 5.87
C GLN A 564 -18.46 22.26 4.50
N SER A 565 -18.67 20.96 4.27
CA SER A 565 -19.32 20.48 3.04
C SER A 565 -20.76 21.00 2.88
N ILE A 566 -21.56 21.01 3.95
CA ILE A 566 -22.92 21.57 3.94
C ILE A 566 -22.89 23.07 3.60
N LEU A 567 -21.98 23.84 4.22
CA LEU A 567 -21.83 25.27 3.93
C LEU A 567 -21.48 25.53 2.48
N ASP A 568 -20.56 24.74 1.91
CA ASP A 568 -20.09 24.91 0.54
C ASP A 568 -21.22 24.61 -0.47
N VAL A 569 -21.95 23.50 -0.29
CA VAL A 569 -23.11 23.14 -1.14
C VAL A 569 -24.23 24.18 -1.02
N CYS A 570 -24.52 24.62 0.21
CA CYS A 570 -25.56 25.63 0.46
C CYS A 570 -25.11 27.07 0.14
N LYS A 571 -23.84 27.28 -0.23
CA LYS A 571 -23.23 28.60 -0.47
C LYS A 571 -23.42 29.57 0.71
N LYS A 572 -23.26 29.06 1.94
CA LYS A 572 -23.41 29.81 3.19
C LYS A 572 -22.06 30.22 3.78
N SER A 573 -22.04 31.31 4.55
CA SER A 573 -20.84 31.74 5.27
C SER A 573 -20.63 30.91 6.56
N PRO A 574 -19.39 30.78 7.07
CA PRO A 574 -19.09 29.92 8.23
C PRO A 574 -19.87 30.20 9.52
N GLY A 575 -20.34 31.44 9.73
CA GLY A 575 -21.15 31.80 10.89
C GLY A 575 -22.66 31.66 10.68
N SER A 576 -23.10 31.14 9.53
CA SER A 576 -24.52 31.02 9.20
C SER A 576 -25.20 29.97 10.08
N PHE A 577 -26.42 30.27 10.51
CA PHE A 577 -27.28 29.28 11.14
C PHE A 577 -27.62 28.16 10.14
N LEU A 578 -27.44 26.91 10.58
CA LEU A 578 -27.79 25.71 9.84
C LEU A 578 -28.90 24.97 10.57
N ASP A 579 -29.81 24.37 9.81
CA ASP A 579 -30.88 23.52 10.29
C ASP A 579 -31.03 22.28 9.39
N SER A 580 -32.06 21.48 9.64
CA SER A 580 -32.33 20.29 8.83
C SER A 580 -32.59 20.56 7.34
N SER A 581 -33.02 21.77 6.93
CA SER A 581 -33.18 22.07 5.50
C SER A 581 -31.85 22.08 4.76
N ASN A 582 -30.80 22.60 5.40
CA ASN A 582 -29.47 22.61 4.81
C ASN A 582 -28.88 21.20 4.72
N VAL A 583 -29.14 20.38 5.75
CA VAL A 583 -28.76 18.97 5.73
C VAL A 583 -29.47 18.22 4.60
N VAL A 584 -30.78 18.39 4.43
CA VAL A 584 -31.54 17.73 3.35
C VAL A 584 -31.05 18.18 1.98
N THR A 585 -30.80 19.48 1.75
CA THR A 585 -30.21 19.97 0.50
C THR A 585 -28.86 19.31 0.22
N TRP A 586 -28.00 19.23 1.22
CA TRP A 586 -26.69 18.59 1.09
C TRP A 586 -26.80 17.09 0.80
N LEU A 587 -27.69 16.34 1.48
CA LEU A 587 -27.90 14.91 1.22
C LEU A 587 -28.39 14.62 -0.21
N LEU A 588 -29.25 15.48 -0.75
CA LEU A 588 -29.73 15.36 -2.13
C LEU A 588 -28.59 15.60 -3.13
N ASP A 589 -27.74 16.60 -2.89
CA ASP A 589 -26.55 16.87 -3.70
C ASP A 589 -25.55 15.70 -3.66
N GLN A 590 -25.26 15.17 -2.46
CA GLN A 590 -24.42 13.97 -2.26
C GLN A 590 -24.96 12.76 -3.01
N THR A 591 -26.27 12.54 -2.99
CA THR A 591 -26.91 11.43 -3.72
C THR A 591 -26.76 11.60 -5.23
N CYS A 592 -26.93 12.82 -5.74
CA CYS A 592 -26.74 13.11 -7.16
C CYS A 592 -25.27 12.94 -7.58
N ALA A 593 -24.33 13.38 -6.74
CA ALA A 593 -22.90 13.22 -6.96
C ALA A 593 -22.51 11.74 -7.00
N SER A 594 -22.92 10.95 -6.00
CA SER A 594 -22.67 9.50 -5.96
C SER A 594 -23.22 8.78 -7.18
N ASN A 595 -24.42 9.13 -7.64
CA ASN A 595 -24.99 8.52 -8.84
C ASN A 595 -24.22 8.91 -10.11
N LYS A 596 -23.73 10.14 -10.18
CA LYS A 596 -22.90 10.61 -11.29
C LYS A 596 -21.58 9.84 -11.33
N ASP A 597 -20.97 9.62 -10.17
CA ASP A 597 -19.68 8.94 -10.04
C ASP A 597 -19.79 7.45 -10.41
N LEU A 598 -20.93 6.79 -10.17
CA LEU A 598 -21.15 5.38 -10.57
C LEU A 598 -21.56 5.17 -12.04
N GLN A 599 -21.93 6.24 -12.74
CA GLN A 599 -22.46 6.13 -14.10
C GLN A 599 -21.48 5.47 -15.11
N PRO A 600 -20.16 5.75 -15.11
CA PRO A 600 -19.23 5.11 -16.05
C PRO A 600 -19.18 3.58 -15.87
N LEU A 601 -19.18 3.11 -14.62
CA LEU A 601 -19.23 1.69 -14.28
C LEU A 601 -20.54 1.04 -14.75
N TYR A 602 -21.68 1.70 -14.50
CA TYR A 602 -22.99 1.25 -14.96
C TYR A 602 -23.03 1.06 -16.49
N ILE A 603 -22.46 2.01 -17.23
CA ILE A 603 -22.44 1.96 -18.69
C ILE A 603 -21.53 0.81 -19.17
N SER A 604 -20.35 0.65 -18.57
CA SER A 604 -19.42 -0.45 -18.88
C SER A 604 -20.06 -1.82 -18.66
N GLN A 605 -20.72 -2.01 -17.52
CA GLN A 605 -21.43 -3.25 -17.18
C GLN A 605 -22.57 -3.54 -18.16
N GLY A 606 -23.37 -2.54 -18.52
CA GLY A 606 -24.45 -2.69 -19.50
C GLY A 606 -23.95 -3.08 -20.89
N ALA A 607 -22.83 -2.49 -21.35
CA ALA A 607 -22.21 -2.86 -22.62
C ALA A 607 -21.67 -4.31 -22.59
N SER A 608 -21.01 -4.70 -21.50
CA SER A 608 -20.54 -6.08 -21.29
C SER A 608 -21.69 -7.09 -21.29
N PHE A 609 -22.81 -6.76 -20.62
CA PHE A 609 -24.03 -7.57 -20.61
C PHE A 609 -24.57 -7.78 -22.03
N CYS A 610 -24.72 -6.71 -22.83
CA CYS A 610 -25.21 -6.83 -24.20
C CYS A 610 -24.31 -7.72 -25.06
N HIS A 611 -22.99 -7.58 -24.94
CA HIS A 611 -22.03 -8.39 -25.66
C HIS A 611 -22.15 -9.88 -25.30
N ARG A 612 -22.13 -10.22 -24.00
CA ARG A 612 -22.24 -11.62 -23.53
C ARG A 612 -23.58 -12.24 -23.90
N THR A 613 -24.67 -11.47 -23.82
CA THR A 613 -26.01 -11.93 -24.19
C THR A 613 -26.08 -12.23 -25.69
N GLN A 614 -25.55 -11.34 -26.54
CA GLN A 614 -25.51 -11.59 -27.99
C GLN A 614 -24.64 -12.80 -28.35
N ALA A 615 -23.49 -12.97 -27.69
CA ALA A 615 -22.63 -14.13 -27.90
C ALA A 615 -23.36 -15.44 -27.52
N ALA A 616 -24.09 -15.44 -26.41
CA ALA A 616 -24.91 -16.59 -26.01
C ALA A 616 -25.98 -16.91 -27.05
N GLU A 617 -26.74 -15.93 -27.55
CA GLU A 617 -27.76 -16.14 -28.59
C GLU A 617 -27.14 -16.71 -29.89
N THR A 618 -25.95 -16.25 -30.25
CA THR A 618 -25.28 -16.62 -31.52
C THR A 618 -24.72 -18.05 -31.49
N PHE A 619 -24.11 -18.48 -30.37
CA PHE A 619 -23.31 -19.71 -30.33
C PHE A 619 -23.95 -20.87 -29.54
N THR A 620 -24.93 -20.61 -28.65
CA THR A 620 -25.48 -21.64 -27.74
C THR A 620 -26.16 -22.80 -28.48
N ASN A 621 -26.77 -22.56 -29.64
CA ASN A 621 -27.41 -23.59 -30.46
C ASN A 621 -26.40 -24.47 -31.25
N SER A 622 -25.10 -24.17 -31.18
CA SER A 622 -24.05 -24.86 -31.93
C SER A 622 -22.85 -25.23 -31.04
N LEU A 623 -23.06 -25.40 -29.74
CA LEU A 623 -22.01 -25.82 -28.79
C LEU A 623 -21.44 -27.22 -29.08
N ASP A 624 -22.11 -28.03 -29.90
CA ASP A 624 -21.60 -29.33 -30.38
C ASP A 624 -20.43 -29.18 -31.38
N GLN A 625 -20.22 -27.99 -31.95
CA GLN A 625 -19.09 -27.71 -32.83
C GLN A 625 -17.92 -27.10 -32.03
N PRO A 626 -16.73 -27.74 -32.02
CA PRO A 626 -15.57 -27.24 -31.27
C PRO A 626 -15.16 -25.81 -31.63
N ALA A 627 -15.31 -25.42 -32.91
CA ALA A 627 -15.01 -24.08 -33.38
C ALA A 627 -15.97 -23.01 -32.81
N SER A 628 -17.27 -23.32 -32.75
CA SER A 628 -18.30 -22.45 -32.17
C SER A 628 -18.10 -22.30 -30.66
N CYS A 629 -17.81 -23.41 -29.97
CA CYS A 629 -17.49 -23.41 -28.55
C CYS A 629 -16.27 -22.53 -28.24
N LYS A 630 -15.17 -22.69 -28.99
CA LYS A 630 -13.96 -21.87 -28.82
C LYS A 630 -14.20 -20.40 -29.13
N ALA A 631 -15.02 -20.09 -30.14
CA ALA A 631 -15.41 -18.72 -30.47
C ALA A 631 -16.27 -18.08 -29.35
N TYR A 632 -17.19 -18.85 -28.77
CA TYR A 632 -18.02 -18.39 -27.66
C TYR A 632 -17.20 -18.13 -26.39
N VAL A 633 -16.35 -19.08 -25.99
CA VAL A 633 -15.45 -18.96 -24.84
C VAL A 633 -14.58 -17.70 -24.97
N LYS A 634 -13.97 -17.48 -26.15
CA LYS A 634 -13.16 -16.29 -26.43
C LYS A 634 -13.93 -14.97 -26.31
N MET A 635 -15.26 -14.96 -26.49
CA MET A 635 -16.09 -13.76 -26.37
C MET A 635 -16.57 -13.47 -24.96
N ILE A 636 -16.71 -14.50 -24.12
CA ILE A 636 -17.15 -14.35 -22.72
C ILE A 636 -15.97 -14.17 -21.76
N GLU A 637 -14.80 -14.71 -22.09
CA GLU A 637 -13.55 -14.48 -21.38
C GLU A 637 -13.07 -13.04 -21.60
N GLN A 638 -12.70 -12.39 -20.51
CA GLN A 638 -12.09 -11.07 -20.52
C GLN A 638 -10.67 -11.14 -19.98
N PRO A 639 -9.74 -10.34 -20.50
CA PRO A 639 -8.42 -10.23 -19.90
C PRO A 639 -8.56 -9.68 -18.48
N GLU A 640 -8.09 -10.43 -17.48
CA GLU A 640 -8.03 -9.97 -16.09
C GLU A 640 -6.70 -9.28 -15.80
N GLN A 641 -5.61 -9.87 -16.30
CA GLN A 641 -4.30 -9.23 -16.25
C GLN A 641 -4.29 -7.99 -17.14
N GLN A 642 -4.00 -6.85 -16.54
CA GLN A 642 -3.92 -5.56 -17.23
C GLN A 642 -2.52 -4.97 -17.08
N MET A 643 -1.90 -4.68 -18.22
CA MET A 643 -0.61 -4.01 -18.27
C MET A 643 -0.78 -2.53 -17.89
N LEU A 644 0.24 -1.95 -17.25
CA LEU A 644 0.24 -0.54 -16.85
C LEU A 644 0.01 0.41 -18.04
N GLU A 645 0.55 0.06 -19.21
CA GLU A 645 0.32 0.81 -20.45
C GLU A 645 -1.15 0.76 -20.87
N GLN A 646 -1.80 -0.42 -20.79
CA GLN A 646 -3.21 -0.56 -21.15
C GLN A 646 -4.13 0.27 -20.25
N LEU A 647 -3.78 0.39 -18.97
CA LEU A 647 -4.51 1.15 -17.96
C LEU A 647 -4.33 2.66 -18.10
N TYR A 648 -3.10 3.11 -18.33
CA TYR A 648 -2.72 4.51 -18.11
C TYR A 648 -2.18 5.23 -19.34
N GLU A 649 -2.01 4.58 -20.48
CA GLU A 649 -1.58 5.28 -21.69
C GLU A 649 -2.63 6.33 -22.11
N PRO A 650 -2.20 7.59 -22.41
CA PRO A 650 -3.11 8.61 -22.93
C PRO A 650 -3.80 8.11 -24.19
N ARG A 651 -5.12 7.97 -24.15
CA ARG A 651 -5.94 7.65 -25.34
C ARG A 651 -6.47 8.96 -25.92
N GLU A 652 -6.53 9.05 -27.25
CA GLU A 652 -7.26 10.14 -27.89
C GLU A 652 -8.71 10.15 -27.39
N PRO A 653 -9.34 11.32 -27.19
CA PRO A 653 -10.74 11.41 -26.77
C PRO A 653 -11.64 10.86 -27.88
N GLN A 654 -11.82 9.54 -27.90
CA GLN A 654 -12.81 8.90 -28.75
C GLN A 654 -14.19 9.25 -28.22
N VAL A 655 -15.00 9.85 -29.08
CA VAL A 655 -16.39 10.23 -28.78
C VAL A 655 -17.25 8.96 -28.79
N GLY A 656 -17.28 8.28 -27.64
CA GLY A 656 -18.04 7.04 -27.41
C GLY A 656 -17.13 5.84 -27.17
N PHE A 657 -17.71 4.73 -26.72
CA PHE A 657 -17.02 3.44 -26.83
C PHE A 657 -16.48 3.32 -28.25
N SER A 658 -15.25 2.84 -28.41
CA SER A 658 -14.91 2.08 -29.59
C SER A 658 -15.85 0.87 -29.62
N ALA A 659 -17.06 1.08 -30.13
CA ALA A 659 -17.94 0.00 -30.55
C ALA A 659 -17.18 -0.93 -31.53
N SER A 660 -16.05 -0.50 -32.10
CA SER A 660 -15.13 -1.33 -32.87
C SER A 660 -14.41 -2.44 -32.08
N GLU A 661 -14.26 -2.37 -30.75
CA GLU A 661 -13.67 -3.49 -29.99
C GLU A 661 -14.70 -4.58 -29.63
N PHE A 662 -15.99 -4.21 -29.47
CA PHE A 662 -17.05 -5.13 -29.03
C PHE A 662 -18.08 -5.49 -30.12
N VAL A 663 -18.15 -4.77 -31.25
CA VAL A 663 -19.13 -5.07 -32.31
C VAL A 663 -18.46 -5.86 -33.43
N THR A 664 -18.25 -7.15 -33.18
CA THR A 664 -17.98 -8.14 -34.24
C THR A 664 -19.25 -8.88 -34.67
N LEU A 665 -20.31 -8.85 -33.88
CA LEU A 665 -21.57 -9.56 -34.13
C LEU A 665 -22.76 -8.60 -34.36
N PRO A 666 -23.68 -8.92 -35.29
CA PRO A 666 -24.90 -8.15 -35.47
C PRO A 666 -25.82 -8.32 -34.24
N LEU A 667 -26.02 -7.23 -33.51
CA LEU A 667 -26.86 -7.21 -32.31
C LEU A 667 -28.35 -7.44 -32.64
N ASN A 668 -29.06 -8.12 -31.74
CA ASN A 668 -30.52 -8.15 -31.72
C ASN A 668 -31.09 -6.72 -31.55
N GLU A 669 -32.23 -6.41 -32.16
CA GLU A 669 -32.90 -5.09 -32.11
C GLU A 669 -33.06 -4.56 -30.68
N LYS A 670 -33.48 -5.39 -29.71
CA LYS A 670 -33.58 -4.95 -28.30
C LYS A 670 -32.22 -4.57 -27.69
N LEU A 671 -31.17 -5.32 -28.00
CA LEU A 671 -29.81 -5.03 -27.51
C LEU A 671 -29.24 -3.78 -28.19
N LYS A 672 -29.59 -3.52 -29.46
CA LYS A 672 -29.24 -2.26 -30.15
C LYS A 672 -29.87 -1.06 -29.46
N GLU A 673 -31.14 -1.12 -29.09
CA GLU A 673 -31.81 -0.04 -28.34
C GLU A 673 -31.10 0.25 -27.01
N ILE A 674 -30.74 -0.79 -26.25
CA ILE A 674 -30.00 -0.66 -25.00
C ILE A 674 -28.64 0.02 -25.24
N ILE A 675 -27.86 -0.44 -26.22
CA ILE A 675 -26.55 0.15 -26.53
C ILE A 675 -26.68 1.61 -27.02
N GLN A 676 -27.72 1.94 -27.80
CA GLN A 676 -27.98 3.31 -28.22
C GLN A 676 -28.27 4.24 -27.04
N GLU A 677 -29.11 3.81 -26.11
CA GLU A 677 -29.41 4.55 -24.86
C GLU A 677 -28.14 4.71 -24.00
N LEU A 678 -27.32 3.66 -23.85
CA LEU A 678 -26.05 3.74 -23.13
C LEU A 678 -25.08 4.75 -23.76
N ASN A 679 -24.95 4.74 -25.09
CA ASN A 679 -24.13 5.70 -25.84
C ASN A 679 -24.66 7.14 -25.70
N GLN A 680 -25.98 7.33 -25.68
CA GLN A 680 -26.59 8.64 -25.46
C GLN A 680 -26.27 9.17 -24.06
N ARG A 681 -26.41 8.33 -23.03
CA ARG A 681 -26.04 8.69 -21.65
C ARG A 681 -24.57 9.08 -21.52
N GLN A 682 -23.67 8.33 -22.17
CA GLN A 682 -22.24 8.63 -22.16
C GLN A 682 -21.93 10.00 -22.80
N ARG A 683 -22.54 10.30 -23.97
CA ARG A 683 -22.34 11.58 -24.67
C ARG A 683 -22.78 12.79 -23.86
N LEU A 684 -23.90 12.67 -23.14
CA LEU A 684 -24.39 13.73 -22.24
C LEU A 684 -23.41 14.01 -21.09
N GLN A 685 -22.62 13.02 -20.68
CA GLN A 685 -21.63 13.16 -19.60
C GLN A 685 -20.28 13.71 -20.05
N ALA A 686 -19.82 13.36 -21.26
CA ALA A 686 -18.56 13.87 -21.81
C ALA A 686 -18.52 15.41 -21.87
N SER A 687 -19.69 16.07 -21.90
CA SER A 687 -19.86 17.53 -21.84
C SER A 687 -19.64 18.14 -20.44
N HIS A 688 -19.65 17.33 -19.37
CA HIS A 688 -19.68 17.79 -17.97
C HIS A 688 -18.57 17.15 -17.10
N ASN A 689 -17.31 17.57 -17.34
CA ASN A 689 -16.08 17.30 -16.59
C ASN A 689 -15.56 15.84 -16.56
N SER A 690 -14.24 15.73 -16.70
CA SER A 690 -13.43 14.61 -17.23
C SER A 690 -13.16 13.42 -16.30
N VAL A 691 -13.94 13.19 -15.24
CA VAL A 691 -13.66 12.08 -14.30
C VAL A 691 -14.20 10.74 -14.85
N LEU A 692 -13.70 10.29 -16.01
CA LEU A 692 -14.22 9.10 -16.69
C LEU A 692 -13.72 7.76 -16.08
N ASN A 693 -12.68 7.76 -15.25
CA ASN A 693 -12.04 6.51 -14.77
C ASN A 693 -12.21 6.19 -13.27
N SER A 694 -12.61 7.16 -12.43
CA SER A 694 -12.73 6.92 -10.98
C SER A 694 -13.77 5.85 -10.61
N ALA A 695 -14.78 5.62 -11.45
CA ALA A 695 -15.82 4.61 -11.18
C ALA A 695 -15.32 3.17 -11.33
N LEU A 696 -14.37 2.92 -12.25
CA LEU A 696 -13.75 1.60 -12.44
C LEU A 696 -12.80 1.26 -11.28
N GLU A 697 -12.28 2.30 -10.62
CA GLU A 697 -11.41 2.20 -9.46
C GLU A 697 -12.19 1.90 -8.16
N GLU A 698 -13.52 2.07 -8.17
CA GLU A 698 -14.41 1.77 -7.03
C GLU A 698 -15.11 0.41 -7.11
N VAL A 699 -14.80 -0.43 -8.11
CA VAL A 699 -15.45 -1.73 -8.28
C VAL A 699 -15.08 -2.67 -7.14
N GLU A 700 -16.12 -3.23 -6.50
CA GLU A 700 -16.01 -4.30 -5.53
C GLU A 700 -16.27 -5.64 -6.27
N GLN A 701 -15.33 -6.58 -6.15
CA GLN A 701 -15.36 -7.86 -6.86
C GLN A 701 -15.43 -9.00 -5.86
N GLU A 702 -16.44 -9.86 -5.99
CA GLU A 702 -16.48 -11.14 -5.29
C GLU A 702 -15.84 -12.20 -6.19
N ARG A 703 -14.86 -12.93 -5.63
CA ARG A 703 -14.04 -13.88 -6.38
C ARG A 703 -14.27 -15.30 -5.88
N GLU A 704 -14.54 -16.21 -6.81
CA GLU A 704 -14.67 -17.65 -6.55
C GLU A 704 -13.47 -18.41 -7.14
N VAL A 705 -12.55 -18.86 -6.29
CA VAL A 705 -11.32 -19.57 -6.69
C VAL A 705 -11.40 -21.04 -6.28
N ALA A 706 -11.05 -21.97 -7.18
CA ALA A 706 -10.88 -23.38 -6.83
C ALA A 706 -9.45 -23.63 -6.32
N TYR A 707 -9.31 -24.42 -5.24
CA TYR A 707 -8.05 -24.72 -4.51
C TYR A 707 -6.78 -24.82 -5.37
N GLU A 708 -5.72 -24.13 -4.93
CA GLU A 708 -4.43 -23.96 -5.61
C GLU A 708 -3.32 -24.85 -5.03
N ILE A 709 -2.31 -25.16 -5.85
CA ILE A 709 -1.04 -25.80 -5.45
C ILE A 709 0.08 -24.76 -5.66
N GLU A 710 0.83 -24.41 -4.62
CA GLU A 710 1.99 -23.51 -4.70
C GLU A 710 3.25 -24.25 -5.20
N GLU A 711 4.04 -23.62 -6.06
CA GLU A 711 5.38 -24.08 -6.47
C GLU A 711 6.47 -23.32 -5.68
N GLU A 712 7.31 -24.06 -4.95
CA GLU A 712 8.52 -23.52 -4.30
C GLU A 712 9.69 -23.40 -5.28
N ARG A 713 10.49 -22.32 -5.14
CA ARG A 713 11.69 -22.06 -5.94
C ARG A 713 12.97 -22.38 -5.15
N GLU A 714 13.86 -23.17 -5.73
CA GLU A 714 15.18 -23.46 -5.17
C GLU A 714 16.20 -22.31 -5.39
N LEU A 715 16.99 -22.02 -4.36
CA LEU A 715 18.07 -21.03 -4.36
C LEU A 715 19.33 -21.58 -5.05
N GLN A 716 19.76 -20.94 -6.14
CA GLN A 716 21.02 -21.26 -6.81
C GLN A 716 22.22 -20.71 -6.02
N ARG A 717 23.08 -21.59 -5.51
CA ARG A 717 24.30 -21.21 -4.77
C ARG A 717 25.36 -20.59 -5.71
N PRO A 718 26.22 -19.67 -5.22
CA PRO A 718 27.26 -19.03 -6.04
C PRO A 718 28.27 -20.03 -6.63
N HIS A 719 28.84 -19.69 -7.78
CA HIS A 719 29.85 -20.49 -8.45
C HIS A 719 31.20 -20.43 -7.71
N PHE A 720 31.86 -21.59 -7.54
CA PHE A 720 33.18 -21.67 -6.90
C PHE A 720 34.28 -21.09 -7.80
N ILE A 721 35.06 -20.12 -7.31
CA ILE A 721 36.18 -19.50 -8.04
C ILE A 721 37.50 -19.75 -7.30
N LYS A 722 38.57 -20.07 -8.04
CA LYS A 722 39.90 -20.35 -7.47
C LYS A 722 40.63 -19.04 -7.06
N PRO A 723 41.16 -18.94 -5.83
CA PRO A 723 41.92 -17.76 -5.39
C PRO A 723 43.31 -17.67 -6.05
N LEU A 724 43.89 -16.46 -6.04
CA LEU A 724 45.30 -16.22 -6.41
C LEU A 724 46.21 -16.34 -5.17
N SER A 725 47.42 -16.86 -5.36
CA SER A 725 48.44 -16.98 -4.31
C SER A 725 49.25 -15.70 -4.17
N PHE A 726 49.54 -15.28 -2.93
CA PHE A 726 50.39 -14.11 -2.64
C PHE A 726 51.85 -14.36 -3.09
N PRO A 727 52.40 -13.56 -4.04
CA PRO A 727 53.74 -13.78 -4.58
C PRO A 727 54.88 -13.23 -3.69
N GLY A 728 54.55 -12.59 -2.56
CA GLY A 728 55.51 -11.94 -1.66
C GLY A 728 55.52 -10.41 -1.77
N LEU A 729 56.14 -9.76 -0.79
CA LEU A 729 56.17 -8.30 -0.66
C LEU A 729 57.01 -7.65 -1.77
N HIS A 730 56.41 -6.70 -2.50
CA HIS A 730 57.09 -5.99 -3.58
C HIS A 730 58.21 -5.06 -3.08
N GLN A 731 59.33 -4.99 -3.81
CA GLN A 731 60.52 -4.20 -3.41
C GLN A 731 60.23 -2.70 -3.24
N SER A 732 59.31 -2.13 -4.03
CA SER A 732 58.90 -0.72 -3.92
C SER A 732 58.21 -0.43 -2.59
N ILE A 733 57.35 -1.35 -2.12
CA ILE A 733 56.62 -1.21 -0.85
C ILE A 733 57.58 -1.42 0.33
N LEU A 734 58.51 -2.37 0.21
CA LEU A 734 59.58 -2.58 1.19
C LEU A 734 60.48 -1.34 1.33
N LYS A 735 60.86 -0.69 0.21
CA LYS A 735 61.63 0.56 0.21
C LYS A 735 60.86 1.73 0.82
N LEU A 736 59.56 1.83 0.55
CA LEU A 736 58.69 2.81 1.19
C LEU A 736 58.74 2.62 2.72
N ALA A 737 58.53 1.40 3.21
CA ALA A 737 58.51 1.12 4.65
C ALA A 737 59.82 1.49 5.36
N LYS A 738 60.97 1.30 4.69
CA LYS A 738 62.30 1.60 5.27
C LYS A 738 62.74 3.06 5.12
N THR A 739 62.38 3.72 4.03
CA THR A 739 62.94 5.05 3.70
C THR A 739 61.93 6.18 3.76
N GLY A 740 60.63 5.90 3.87
CA GLY A 740 59.55 6.89 3.80
C GLY A 740 59.25 7.42 2.39
N TYR A 741 60.03 7.01 1.39
CA TYR A 741 59.90 7.42 0.00
C TYR A 741 59.43 6.27 -0.89
N LEU A 742 58.41 6.52 -1.70
CA LEU A 742 57.94 5.58 -2.70
C LEU A 742 58.74 5.78 -4.01
N PRO A 743 59.61 4.84 -4.41
CA PRO A 743 60.41 4.97 -5.63
C PRO A 743 59.52 4.85 -6.86
N ARG A 744 59.83 5.61 -7.93
CA ARG A 744 59.18 5.42 -9.24
C ARG A 744 59.49 4.01 -9.76
N GLY A 745 58.47 3.18 -9.91
CA GLY A 745 58.61 1.80 -10.38
C GLY A 745 57.28 1.05 -10.28
N ASP A 746 57.35 -0.28 -10.36
CA ASP A 746 56.18 -1.16 -10.37
C ASP A 746 55.76 -1.60 -8.95
N GLY A 747 54.65 -2.35 -8.87
CA GLY A 747 54.12 -2.96 -7.65
C GLY A 747 53.07 -2.13 -6.89
N TYR A 748 52.75 -0.94 -7.39
CA TYR A 748 51.66 -0.11 -6.89
C TYR A 748 51.06 0.70 -8.04
N LEU A 749 49.83 1.18 -7.87
CA LEU A 749 49.17 2.08 -8.80
C LEU A 749 48.37 3.15 -8.05
N LYS A 750 47.90 4.16 -8.78
CA LYS A 750 46.96 5.14 -8.23
C LYS A 750 45.57 4.51 -8.10
N VAL A 751 44.83 4.87 -7.06
CA VAL A 751 43.47 4.34 -6.83
C VAL A 751 42.52 4.69 -7.97
N TRP A 752 42.61 5.89 -8.55
CA TRP A 752 41.78 6.25 -9.70
C TRP A 752 42.04 5.34 -10.91
N THR A 753 43.29 4.92 -11.14
CA THR A 753 43.62 3.97 -12.23
C THR A 753 43.00 2.60 -11.96
N ALA A 754 42.99 2.17 -10.70
CA ALA A 754 42.31 0.94 -10.30
C ALA A 754 40.81 1.02 -10.57
N LEU A 755 40.15 2.11 -10.15
CA LEU A 755 38.72 2.34 -10.34
C LEU A 755 38.34 2.44 -11.81
N GLU A 756 39.10 3.17 -12.63
CA GLU A 756 38.85 3.29 -14.07
C GLU A 756 38.99 1.94 -14.80
N SER A 757 39.71 0.98 -14.23
CA SER A 757 39.86 -0.39 -14.75
C SER A 757 38.76 -1.36 -14.34
N THR A 758 37.89 -0.98 -13.40
CA THR A 758 36.72 -1.78 -12.97
C THR A 758 35.63 -1.80 -14.04
N GLN A 759 34.74 -2.80 -14.01
CA GLN A 759 33.61 -2.86 -14.94
C GLN A 759 32.75 -1.60 -14.83
N LEU A 760 32.52 -1.14 -13.60
CA LEU A 760 31.77 0.08 -13.33
C LEU A 760 32.48 1.35 -13.83
N GLY A 761 33.79 1.47 -13.60
CA GLY A 761 34.58 2.61 -14.07
C GLY A 761 34.54 2.76 -15.59
N MET A 762 34.62 1.65 -16.32
CA MET A 762 34.51 1.63 -17.78
C MET A 762 33.10 1.99 -18.26
N LYS A 763 32.05 1.51 -17.58
CA LYS A 763 30.64 1.83 -17.90
C LYS A 763 30.39 3.34 -17.89
N HIS A 764 30.92 4.05 -16.89
CA HIS A 764 30.65 5.48 -16.71
C HIS A 764 31.63 6.40 -17.46
N GLY A 765 32.85 5.93 -17.76
CA GLY A 765 33.83 6.69 -18.55
C GLY A 765 34.28 8.01 -17.90
N ILE A 766 34.32 8.05 -16.57
CA ILE A 766 34.60 9.28 -15.80
C ILE A 766 36.09 9.39 -15.49
N LYS A 767 36.63 10.62 -15.55
CA LYS A 767 37.98 10.92 -15.06
C LYS A 767 37.99 11.02 -13.53
N ILE A 768 38.28 9.91 -12.86
CA ILE A 768 38.31 9.81 -11.39
C ILE A 768 39.57 10.49 -10.84
N SER A 769 40.60 10.67 -11.69
CA SER A 769 41.87 11.33 -11.37
C SER A 769 41.74 12.73 -10.74
N THR A 770 40.66 13.47 -11.03
CA THR A 770 40.39 14.79 -10.43
C THR A 770 39.85 14.73 -8.99
N ILE A 771 39.28 13.60 -8.57
CA ILE A 771 38.57 13.46 -7.29
C ILE A 771 39.38 12.64 -6.29
N LEU A 772 40.11 11.62 -6.77
CA LEU A 772 40.97 10.76 -5.94
C LEU A 772 42.46 10.84 -6.37
N PRO A 773 43.09 12.03 -6.35
CA PRO A 773 44.43 12.21 -6.90
C PRO A 773 45.56 11.65 -6.03
N ASN A 774 45.37 11.52 -4.72
CA ASN A 774 46.48 11.34 -3.79
C ASN A 774 46.70 9.88 -3.37
N LEU A 775 45.64 9.07 -3.31
CA LEU A 775 45.70 7.71 -2.79
C LEU A 775 46.35 6.70 -3.76
N TYR A 776 47.23 5.85 -3.21
CA TYR A 776 47.85 4.73 -3.91
C TYR A 776 47.32 3.39 -3.39
N ILE A 777 47.45 2.36 -4.21
CA ILE A 777 47.07 0.98 -3.87
C ILE A 777 48.13 -0.01 -4.37
N SER A 778 48.39 -1.06 -3.59
CA SER A 778 49.25 -2.17 -4.02
C SER A 778 48.66 -2.87 -5.25
N SER A 779 49.52 -3.27 -6.18
CA SER A 779 49.10 -4.08 -7.33
C SER A 779 48.50 -5.42 -6.91
N GLU A 780 48.92 -6.00 -5.79
CA GLU A 780 48.40 -7.28 -5.30
C GLU A 780 47.02 -7.15 -4.64
N PHE A 781 46.64 -5.95 -4.18
CA PHE A 781 45.32 -5.70 -3.59
C PHE A 781 44.17 -6.02 -4.57
N LEU A 782 44.40 -5.81 -5.87
CA LEU A 782 43.42 -6.06 -6.94
C LEU A 782 43.40 -7.53 -7.43
N ARG A 783 44.32 -8.37 -6.92
CA ARG A 783 44.55 -9.75 -7.40
C ARG A 783 43.97 -10.77 -6.43
N THR A 784 42.64 -10.89 -6.38
CA THR A 784 41.95 -11.79 -5.43
C THR A 784 41.70 -13.19 -6.00
N VAL A 785 41.17 -13.28 -7.22
CA VAL A 785 40.69 -14.54 -7.82
C VAL A 785 41.20 -14.74 -9.25
N LYS A 786 41.29 -15.99 -9.70
CA LYS A 786 41.63 -16.35 -11.08
C LYS A 786 40.41 -16.15 -11.98
N MET A 787 40.46 -15.12 -12.82
CA MET A 787 39.42 -14.79 -13.79
C MET A 787 39.80 -15.27 -15.20
N ARG A 788 38.82 -15.57 -16.06
CA ARG A 788 39.09 -15.87 -17.48
C ARG A 788 39.62 -14.61 -18.20
N PRO A 789 40.43 -14.74 -19.25
CA PRO A 789 40.88 -13.59 -20.04
C PRO A 789 39.69 -12.76 -20.55
N GLY A 790 39.66 -11.46 -20.23
CA GLY A 790 38.57 -10.55 -20.57
C GLY A 790 37.42 -10.49 -19.55
N GLU A 791 37.35 -11.44 -18.61
CA GLU A 791 36.36 -11.44 -17.53
C GLU A 791 36.74 -10.43 -16.44
N ARG A 792 35.75 -9.70 -15.92
CA ARG A 792 35.89 -8.71 -14.85
C ARG A 792 34.73 -8.90 -13.89
N ASN A 793 35.01 -8.82 -12.59
CA ASN A 793 34.00 -8.91 -11.56
C ASN A 793 34.44 -8.06 -10.36
N ASP A 794 33.70 -6.98 -10.14
CA ASP A 794 34.02 -5.99 -9.09
C ASP A 794 33.65 -6.51 -7.68
N SER A 795 32.91 -7.62 -7.57
CA SER A 795 32.45 -8.20 -6.29
C SER A 795 33.56 -8.83 -5.44
N PHE A 796 34.74 -9.11 -6.01
CA PHE A 796 35.87 -9.74 -5.30
C PHE A 796 36.90 -8.74 -4.79
N MET A 797 36.57 -7.46 -4.72
CA MET A 797 37.48 -6.44 -4.19
C MET A 797 37.64 -6.56 -2.68
N ARG A 798 38.89 -6.48 -2.22
CA ARG A 798 39.21 -6.57 -0.79
C ARG A 798 38.66 -5.37 0.00
N PRO A 799 38.26 -5.56 1.26
CA PRO A 799 37.98 -4.46 2.16
C PRO A 799 39.28 -3.68 2.45
N VAL A 800 39.16 -2.37 2.64
CA VAL A 800 40.30 -1.49 2.89
C VAL A 800 40.55 -1.45 4.40
N ASN A 801 41.51 -2.23 4.87
CA ASN A 801 41.80 -2.39 6.29
C ASN A 801 43.15 -1.81 6.72
N TRP A 802 44.12 -1.84 5.81
CA TRP A 802 45.53 -1.57 6.09
C TRP A 802 46.08 -0.48 5.18
N ILE A 803 46.61 0.58 5.78
CA ILE A 803 47.13 1.74 5.05
C ILE A 803 48.53 2.08 5.54
N LEU A 804 49.51 2.13 4.65
CA LEU A 804 50.81 2.72 4.95
C LEU A 804 50.74 4.23 4.76
N TRP A 805 51.13 4.96 5.79
CA TRP A 805 51.16 6.42 5.84
C TRP A 805 52.58 6.93 6.10
N GLY A 806 53.14 7.66 5.13
CA GLY A 806 54.42 8.37 5.31
C GLY A 806 54.19 9.79 5.83
N ILE A 807 54.67 10.10 7.03
CA ILE A 807 54.42 11.42 7.66
C ILE A 807 55.05 12.56 6.84
N GLN A 808 56.31 12.40 6.43
CA GLN A 808 57.04 13.45 5.72
C GLN A 808 56.61 13.56 4.25
N SER A 809 56.38 12.42 3.60
CA SER A 809 55.97 12.36 2.19
C SER A 809 54.47 12.63 1.99
N LYS A 810 53.68 12.60 3.06
CA LYS A 810 52.20 12.67 3.05
C LYS A 810 51.58 11.67 2.08
N LEU A 811 52.20 10.51 1.96
CA LEU A 811 51.83 9.46 1.03
C LEU A 811 50.99 8.40 1.74
N ALA A 812 49.85 8.04 1.14
CA ALA A 812 48.99 6.96 1.61
C ALA A 812 48.95 5.82 0.58
N LEU A 813 49.25 4.60 1.02
CA LEU A 813 49.22 3.38 0.21
C LEU A 813 48.35 2.32 0.88
N VAL A 814 47.27 1.91 0.21
CA VAL A 814 46.42 0.79 0.63
C VAL A 814 47.11 -0.53 0.28
N ILE A 815 47.22 -1.44 1.25
CA ILE A 815 47.89 -2.74 1.12
C ILE A 815 46.96 -3.89 1.54
N MET A 816 47.29 -5.11 1.14
CA MET A 816 46.54 -6.32 1.55
C MET A 816 47.01 -6.86 2.92
N PRO A 817 46.20 -7.67 3.63
CA PRO A 817 46.57 -8.26 4.92
C PRO A 817 47.92 -9.00 4.92
N GLU A 818 48.22 -9.75 3.85
CA GLU A 818 49.43 -10.55 3.70
C GLU A 818 50.68 -9.66 3.53
N GLU A 819 50.55 -8.50 2.88
CA GLU A 819 51.61 -7.48 2.82
C GLU A 819 51.79 -6.79 4.18
N ALA A 820 50.69 -6.52 4.89
CA ALA A 820 50.73 -5.93 6.22
C ALA A 820 51.47 -6.84 7.21
N GLU A 821 51.18 -8.15 7.20
CA GLU A 821 51.87 -9.16 8.02
C GLU A 821 53.39 -9.15 7.78
N ALA A 822 53.82 -9.11 6.52
CA ALA A 822 55.24 -9.04 6.18
C ALA A 822 55.91 -7.72 6.63
N LEU A 823 55.15 -6.63 6.73
CA LEU A 823 55.66 -5.30 7.07
C LEU A 823 55.67 -5.02 8.57
N ILE A 824 54.79 -5.63 9.36
CA ILE A 824 54.68 -5.40 10.82
C ILE A 824 56.04 -5.58 11.53
N PRO A 825 56.81 -6.67 11.33
CA PRO A 825 58.11 -6.84 11.99
C PRO A 825 59.12 -5.75 11.60
N ILE A 826 59.09 -5.31 10.33
CA ILE A 826 60.00 -4.30 9.79
C ILE A 826 59.72 -2.94 10.41
N LEU A 827 58.44 -2.55 10.46
CA LEU A 827 58.00 -1.29 11.03
C LEU A 827 58.26 -1.22 12.54
N ARG A 828 58.13 -2.35 13.25
CA ARG A 828 58.43 -2.42 14.70
C ARG A 828 59.92 -2.33 15.04
N ALA A 829 60.79 -2.75 14.12
CA ALA A 829 62.25 -2.72 14.34
C ALA A 829 62.87 -1.33 14.13
N GLU A 830 62.13 -0.38 13.55
CA GLU A 830 62.65 0.94 13.20
C GLU A 830 62.67 1.88 14.42
N THR A 831 63.81 2.54 14.63
CA THR A 831 64.02 3.42 15.80
C THR A 831 63.51 4.84 15.57
N ALA A 832 63.45 5.28 14.30
CA ALA A 832 62.90 6.55 13.87
C ALA A 832 61.82 6.32 12.80
N PRO A 833 60.57 6.04 13.19
CA PRO A 833 59.53 5.64 12.24
C PRO A 833 59.16 6.79 11.30
N LEU A 834 59.43 6.60 10.01
CA LEU A 834 59.02 7.52 8.94
C LEU A 834 57.68 7.13 8.31
N VAL A 835 57.26 5.88 8.50
CA VAL A 835 56.05 5.27 7.96
C VAL A 835 55.28 4.58 9.07
N HIS A 836 53.96 4.72 9.04
CA HIS A 836 53.04 4.12 10.00
C HIS A 836 52.03 3.25 9.24
N LEU A 837 51.80 2.05 9.73
CA LEU A 837 50.70 1.20 9.31
C LEU A 837 49.45 1.58 10.12
N LEU A 838 48.44 2.10 9.46
CA LEU A 838 47.17 2.53 10.04
C LEU A 838 46.08 1.48 9.78
N THR A 839 45.26 1.23 10.80
CA THR A 839 44.03 0.45 10.64
C THR A 839 42.87 1.34 10.22
N TYR A 840 42.07 0.86 9.28
CA TYR A 840 40.87 1.55 8.84
C TYR A 840 39.73 0.56 8.62
N SER A 841 38.50 1.04 8.72
CA SER A 841 37.33 0.35 8.22
C SER A 841 36.29 1.39 7.83
N ALA A 842 35.68 1.21 6.66
CA ALA A 842 34.62 2.10 6.21
C ALA A 842 33.41 2.02 7.16
N PRO A 843 32.92 3.13 7.73
CA PRO A 843 31.66 3.12 8.47
C PRO A 843 30.49 2.87 7.51
N VAL A 844 29.88 1.69 7.61
CA VAL A 844 28.78 1.26 6.74
C VAL A 844 27.43 1.17 7.45
N THR A 845 27.45 1.08 8.78
CA THR A 845 26.24 1.21 9.62
C THR A 845 26.37 2.42 10.53
N LYS A 846 25.23 2.95 11.00
CA LYS A 846 25.18 4.16 11.83
C LYS A 846 25.93 3.98 13.15
N ARG A 847 25.88 2.77 13.71
CA ARG A 847 26.42 2.44 15.04
C ARG A 847 27.88 1.98 15.01
N MET A 848 28.47 1.81 13.82
CA MET A 848 29.88 1.44 13.70
C MET A 848 30.80 2.52 14.29
N LEU A 849 31.92 2.12 14.89
CA LEU A 849 32.97 3.06 15.27
C LEU A 849 33.46 3.79 14.00
N HIS A 850 33.54 5.12 14.02
CA HIS A 850 34.02 5.86 12.85
C HIS A 850 35.55 5.91 12.83
N PHE A 851 36.17 5.20 11.88
CA PHE A 851 37.62 5.19 11.67
C PHE A 851 38.14 6.40 10.86
N ASN A 852 37.29 7.41 10.61
CA ASN A 852 37.62 8.58 9.78
C ASN A 852 38.79 9.42 10.34
N CYS A 853 39.00 9.36 11.66
CA CYS A 853 40.11 10.05 12.33
C CYS A 853 41.46 9.30 12.19
N LEU A 854 41.46 8.05 11.68
CA LEU A 854 42.65 7.23 11.44
C LEU A 854 43.59 7.06 12.65
N SER A 855 43.09 7.33 13.86
CA SER A 855 43.83 7.31 15.12
C SER A 855 43.49 6.10 15.99
N TYR A 856 42.66 5.16 15.49
CA TYR A 856 42.24 3.99 16.27
C TYR A 856 43.41 3.10 16.66
N TYR A 857 44.24 2.72 15.69
CA TYR A 857 45.43 1.91 15.92
C TYR A 857 46.47 2.15 14.82
N SER A 858 47.73 2.27 15.22
CA SER A 858 48.86 2.50 14.30
C SER A 858 50.12 1.78 14.76
N ILE A 859 50.89 1.26 13.80
CA ILE A 859 52.19 0.61 14.04
C ILE A 859 53.27 1.26 13.15
N PRO A 860 54.30 1.89 13.73
CA PRO A 860 54.43 2.29 15.14
C PRO A 860 53.40 3.37 15.51
N PRO A 861 53.23 3.73 16.79
CA PRO A 861 52.28 4.75 17.22
C PRO A 861 52.51 6.09 16.51
N LEU A 862 51.44 6.73 16.04
CA LEU A 862 51.47 8.09 15.51
C LEU A 862 51.78 9.12 16.62
N PRO A 863 52.32 10.31 16.25
CA PRO A 863 52.45 11.44 17.18
C PRO A 863 51.10 11.83 17.81
N ALA A 864 51.11 12.24 19.08
CA ALA A 864 49.88 12.50 19.84
C ALA A 864 49.03 13.67 19.29
N ASP A 865 49.65 14.60 18.58
CA ASP A 865 49.04 15.77 17.94
C ASP A 865 48.70 15.55 16.45
N TRP A 866 48.97 14.35 15.93
CA TRP A 866 48.71 14.06 14.52
C TRP A 866 47.21 14.00 14.22
N THR A 867 46.82 14.70 13.17
CA THR A 867 45.48 14.63 12.59
C THR A 867 45.57 14.27 11.11
N PRO A 868 44.68 13.41 10.59
CA PRO A 868 44.72 13.04 9.20
C PRO A 868 44.35 14.26 8.33
N PRO A 869 45.01 14.44 7.17
CA PRO A 869 44.60 15.49 6.26
C PRO A 869 43.18 15.19 5.71
N PRO A 870 42.31 16.19 5.51
CA PRO A 870 40.91 15.96 5.12
C PRO A 870 40.73 15.13 3.85
N TRP A 871 41.64 15.27 2.87
CA TRP A 871 41.62 14.47 1.65
C TRP A 871 41.78 12.97 1.92
N LEU A 872 42.54 12.56 2.95
CA LEU A 872 42.84 11.16 3.20
C LEU A 872 41.58 10.41 3.67
N ALA A 873 40.85 10.99 4.62
CA ALA A 873 39.57 10.43 5.08
C ALA A 873 38.52 10.41 3.96
N PHE A 874 38.49 11.46 3.13
CA PHE A 874 37.60 11.54 1.97
C PHE A 874 37.93 10.47 0.91
N GLU A 875 39.16 10.42 0.40
CA GLU A 875 39.55 9.49 -0.67
C GLU A 875 39.45 8.02 -0.22
N LEU A 876 39.85 7.71 1.02
CA LEU A 876 39.65 6.39 1.61
C LEU A 876 38.17 6.06 1.75
N GLY A 877 37.34 7.00 2.21
CA GLY A 877 35.90 6.81 2.35
C GLY A 877 35.23 6.47 1.02
N ILE A 878 35.55 7.22 -0.04
CA ILE A 878 35.02 6.98 -1.39
C ILE A 878 35.47 5.61 -1.92
N PHE A 879 36.77 5.29 -1.83
CA PHE A 879 37.30 4.02 -2.35
C PHE A 879 36.78 2.80 -1.58
N SER A 880 36.68 2.90 -0.25
CA SER A 880 36.33 1.78 0.63
C SER A 880 34.83 1.45 0.67
N GLY A 881 33.96 2.39 0.28
CA GLY A 881 32.51 2.21 0.32
C GLY A 881 31.85 2.79 1.57
N ARG A 882 32.32 3.94 2.08
CA ARG A 882 31.81 4.56 3.32
C ARG A 882 30.41 5.11 3.14
N LEU A 883 29.47 4.63 3.96
CA LEU A 883 28.07 5.08 3.95
C LEU A 883 27.75 6.13 5.03
N TYR A 884 28.45 6.09 6.17
CA TYR A 884 28.24 6.99 7.30
C TYR A 884 29.46 7.88 7.56
N PHE A 885 29.21 9.16 7.84
CA PHE A 885 30.21 10.18 8.15
C PHE A 885 29.67 11.18 9.18
N ASP A 886 30.55 11.94 9.82
CA ASP A 886 30.15 12.95 10.80
C ASP A 886 29.79 14.28 10.10
N PHE A 887 28.79 15.01 10.61
CA PHE A 887 28.29 16.24 9.99
C PHE A 887 29.37 17.30 9.69
N PRO A 888 30.43 17.50 10.51
CA PRO A 888 31.52 18.42 10.19
C PRO A 888 32.29 18.08 8.90
N GLU A 889 32.25 16.83 8.43
CA GLU A 889 32.87 16.41 7.16
C GLU A 889 32.01 16.78 5.94
N TYR A 890 30.74 17.11 6.15
CA TYR A 890 29.75 17.28 5.09
C TYR A 890 30.12 18.41 4.11
N ASP A 891 30.51 19.58 4.62
CA ASP A 891 30.87 20.72 3.77
C ASP A 891 32.12 20.42 2.91
N PHE A 892 33.11 19.75 3.48
CA PHE A 892 34.31 19.34 2.74
C PHE A 892 33.97 18.32 1.66
N LEU A 893 33.09 17.37 1.97
CA LEU A 893 32.60 16.36 1.04
C LEU A 893 31.86 17.00 -0.13
N LEU A 894 30.91 17.90 0.12
CA LEU A 894 30.17 18.61 -0.95
C LEU A 894 31.10 19.46 -1.82
N ASN A 895 32.06 20.18 -1.21
CA ASN A 895 33.04 20.97 -1.95
C ASN A 895 33.92 20.09 -2.86
N SER A 896 34.39 18.96 -2.34
CA SER A 896 35.25 18.02 -3.07
C SER A 896 34.51 17.32 -4.21
N LEU A 897 33.19 17.14 -4.08
CA LEU A 897 32.31 16.61 -5.12
C LEU A 897 31.77 17.68 -6.09
N GLY A 898 32.07 18.97 -5.86
CA GLY A 898 31.60 20.07 -6.70
C GLY A 898 30.12 20.42 -6.55
N LEU A 899 29.49 20.08 -5.42
CA LEU A 899 28.05 20.21 -5.17
C LEU A 899 27.65 21.52 -4.47
N ASN A 900 28.60 22.31 -3.97
CA ASN A 900 28.29 23.57 -3.30
C ASN A 900 27.94 24.68 -4.31
N SER A 901 26.64 24.92 -4.47
CA SER A 901 26.05 26.14 -5.02
C SER A 901 24.87 26.59 -4.15
N GLY A 902 25.14 26.80 -2.86
CA GLY A 902 24.22 27.52 -1.97
C GLY A 902 24.43 29.03 -2.13
N ASN A 903 23.38 29.74 -2.53
CA ASN A 903 23.23 31.19 -2.75
C ASN A 903 23.69 31.75 -4.10
N THR A 904 22.90 31.54 -5.15
CA THR A 904 22.80 32.51 -6.27
C THR A 904 21.35 32.69 -6.70
N GLU A 905 20.61 33.50 -5.93
CA GLU A 905 19.45 34.24 -6.48
C GLU A 905 19.89 35.52 -7.22
N ILE A 906 21.20 35.77 -7.39
CA ILE A 906 21.69 36.91 -8.18
C ILE A 906 22.96 36.51 -8.93
N ALA A 907 22.82 35.91 -10.11
CA ALA A 907 23.82 35.98 -11.20
C ALA A 907 23.24 35.33 -12.45
N ASP A 908 22.23 36.00 -13.02
CA ASP A 908 21.82 35.76 -14.40
C ASP A 908 22.97 36.17 -15.33
N GLN A 909 23.19 35.36 -16.38
CA GLN A 909 24.08 35.63 -17.52
C GLN A 909 25.60 35.62 -17.28
N ARG A 910 26.21 34.43 -17.06
CA ARG A 910 27.50 34.03 -17.68
C ARG A 910 27.85 32.55 -17.42
N ASN A 911 28.42 31.92 -18.46
CA ASN A 911 29.27 30.72 -18.46
C ASN A 911 28.66 29.34 -18.77
N LYS A 912 28.92 28.87 -20.01
CA LYS A 912 28.90 27.46 -20.44
C LYS A 912 29.74 26.53 -19.53
N GLU A 913 30.72 27.04 -18.81
CA GLU A 913 31.57 26.27 -17.89
C GLU A 913 30.84 25.78 -16.62
N SER A 914 29.80 26.49 -16.16
CA SER A 914 29.01 26.08 -14.99
C SER A 914 28.18 24.82 -15.27
N ARG A 915 27.57 24.74 -16.47
CA ARG A 915 26.83 23.56 -16.94
C ARG A 915 27.72 22.33 -17.11
N VAL A 916 28.92 22.48 -17.68
CA VAL A 916 29.88 21.36 -17.84
C VAL A 916 30.35 20.81 -16.49
N LYS A 917 30.59 21.68 -15.50
CA LYS A 917 30.93 21.27 -14.13
C LYS A 917 29.77 20.54 -13.44
N GLN A 918 28.53 21.00 -13.62
CA GLN A 918 27.35 20.33 -13.08
C GLN A 918 27.11 18.94 -13.72
N THR A 919 27.23 18.81 -15.05
CA THR A 919 27.07 17.51 -15.74
C THR A 919 28.15 16.50 -15.34
N SER A 920 29.40 16.93 -15.18
CA SER A 920 30.49 16.05 -14.73
C SER A 920 30.30 15.59 -13.27
N SER A 921 29.75 16.46 -12.41
CA SER A 921 29.50 16.13 -11.00
C SER A 921 28.36 15.11 -10.86
N LYS A 922 27.29 15.24 -11.66
CA LYS A 922 26.15 14.31 -11.67
C LYS A 922 26.52 12.89 -12.13
N LYS A 923 27.28 12.78 -13.22
CA LYS A 923 27.80 11.48 -13.68
C LYS A 923 28.64 10.81 -12.58
N PHE A 924 29.45 11.60 -11.86
CA PHE A 924 30.22 11.10 -10.74
C PHE A 924 29.35 10.63 -9.57
N LEU A 925 28.25 11.32 -9.26
CA LEU A 925 27.32 10.86 -8.23
C LEU A 925 26.60 9.56 -8.59
N SER A 926 26.20 9.39 -9.86
CA SER A 926 25.64 8.13 -10.35
C SER A 926 26.66 6.99 -10.26
N PHE A 927 27.89 7.23 -10.70
CA PHE A 927 29.00 6.30 -10.49
C PHE A 927 29.21 5.99 -9.00
N LEU A 928 29.21 7.00 -8.14
CA LEU A 928 29.42 6.84 -6.71
C LEU A 928 28.31 6.00 -6.08
N GLN A 929 27.05 6.21 -6.47
CA GLN A 929 25.92 5.43 -5.99
C GLN A 929 26.06 3.95 -6.35
N GLU A 930 26.35 3.65 -7.62
CA GLU A 930 26.56 2.28 -8.09
C GLU A 930 27.82 1.67 -7.45
N TRP A 931 28.89 2.46 -7.28
CA TRP A 931 30.15 2.02 -6.68
C TRP A 931 29.96 1.62 -5.22
N MET A 932 29.26 2.45 -4.45
CA MET A 932 28.94 2.15 -3.06
C MET A 932 28.08 0.88 -2.96
N ALA A 933 27.10 0.70 -3.84
CA ALA A 933 26.31 -0.53 -3.89
C ALA A 933 27.19 -1.75 -4.21
N VAL A 934 28.10 -1.68 -5.19
CA VAL A 934 29.06 -2.76 -5.51
C VAL A 934 29.94 -3.09 -4.30
N ARG A 935 30.48 -2.07 -3.63
CA ARG A 935 31.27 -2.26 -2.39
C ARG A 935 30.46 -2.93 -1.29
N ARG A 936 29.12 -2.87 -1.35
CA ARG A 936 28.16 -3.47 -0.41
C ARG A 936 27.38 -4.63 -1.04
N GLN A 937 27.96 -5.34 -2.01
CA GLN A 937 27.37 -6.55 -2.60
C GLN A 937 25.97 -6.35 -3.19
N GLY A 938 25.68 -5.16 -3.72
CA GLY A 938 24.40 -4.83 -4.35
C GLY A 938 23.32 -4.32 -3.40
N GLN A 939 23.63 -4.08 -2.12
CA GLN A 939 22.69 -3.51 -1.16
C GLN A 939 22.21 -2.11 -1.56
N ASP A 940 20.94 -1.82 -1.28
CA ASP A 940 20.39 -0.47 -1.41
C ASP A 940 20.96 0.45 -0.34
N ILE A 941 21.68 1.49 -0.77
CA ILE A 941 22.34 2.47 0.11
C ILE A 941 21.57 3.80 0.21
N THR A 942 20.44 3.96 -0.47
CA THR A 942 19.73 5.24 -0.63
C THR A 942 19.27 5.85 0.68
N HIS A 943 19.06 5.03 1.71
CA HIS A 943 18.63 5.42 3.05
C HIS A 943 19.77 5.88 3.98
N THR A 944 21.02 5.94 3.49
CA THR A 944 22.20 6.35 4.28
C THR A 944 22.57 7.81 4.01
N PRO A 945 23.37 8.49 4.86
CA PRO A 945 23.78 9.86 4.55
C PRO A 945 24.62 9.96 3.27
N MET A 946 25.45 8.97 2.93
CA MET A 946 26.11 8.92 1.62
C MET A 946 25.11 8.69 0.48
N GLY A 947 24.09 7.84 0.69
CA GLY A 947 22.99 7.68 -0.25
C GLY A 947 22.26 8.99 -0.57
N TYR A 948 21.94 9.78 0.46
CA TYR A 948 21.35 11.11 0.32
C TYR A 948 22.26 12.04 -0.48
N VAL A 949 23.58 12.02 -0.24
CA VAL A 949 24.54 12.81 -1.02
C VAL A 949 24.55 12.37 -2.49
N CYS A 950 24.59 11.06 -2.76
CA CYS A 950 24.55 10.53 -4.12
C CYS A 950 23.27 10.94 -4.87
N GLN A 951 22.16 11.11 -4.15
CA GLN A 951 20.87 11.59 -4.67
C GLN A 951 20.75 13.12 -4.73
N GLY A 952 21.78 13.86 -4.30
CA GLY A 952 21.75 15.32 -4.25
C GLY A 952 20.85 15.91 -3.15
N TRP A 953 20.41 15.12 -2.17
CA TRP A 953 19.59 15.59 -1.06
C TRP A 953 20.44 16.38 -0.04
N GLN A 954 19.92 17.53 0.40
CA GLN A 954 20.59 18.32 1.42
C GLN A 954 20.40 17.72 2.82
N LEU A 955 21.50 17.42 3.49
CA LEU A 955 21.52 16.98 4.87
C LEU A 955 21.60 18.15 5.84
N ARG A 956 20.73 18.14 6.85
CA ARG A 956 20.76 19.11 7.95
C ARG A 956 21.41 18.50 9.19
N LYS A 957 22.01 19.35 10.03
CA LYS A 957 22.66 18.93 11.29
C LYS A 957 21.74 18.19 12.25
N ASP A 958 20.45 18.49 12.22
CA ASP A 958 19.42 17.88 13.07
C ASP A 958 18.83 16.58 12.48
N HIS A 959 19.34 16.10 11.34
CA HIS A 959 18.90 14.85 10.73
C HIS A 959 19.16 13.65 11.66
N PRO A 960 18.27 12.64 11.72
CA PRO A 960 18.45 11.45 12.57
C PRO A 960 19.78 10.69 12.37
N PHE A 961 20.43 10.82 11.22
CA PHE A 961 21.77 10.27 10.97
C PHE A 961 22.81 10.75 12.00
N PHE A 962 22.64 11.97 12.54
CA PHE A 962 23.65 12.64 13.37
C PHE A 962 23.25 12.78 14.85
N ARG A 963 22.07 12.28 15.29
CA ARG A 963 21.50 12.56 16.63
C ARG A 963 22.10 11.76 17.80
N ASP A 964 22.57 10.53 17.60
CA ASP A 964 22.84 9.58 18.71
C ASP A 964 24.24 9.67 19.35
N ARG A 965 25.17 10.44 18.79
CA ARG A 965 26.59 10.34 19.18
C ARG A 965 27.03 11.15 20.41
N LYS A 966 26.23 12.10 20.88
CA LYS A 966 26.61 12.91 22.06
C LYS A 966 26.74 12.09 23.34
N ILE A 967 26.03 10.96 23.44
CA ILE A 967 25.98 10.11 24.65
C ILE A 967 27.15 9.11 24.68
N LEU A 968 27.58 8.59 23.53
CA LEU A 968 28.73 7.66 23.43
C LEU A 968 30.07 8.37 23.63
N ALA A 969 30.25 9.58 23.09
CA ALA A 969 31.48 10.35 23.29
C ALA A 969 31.77 10.67 24.77
N GLN A 970 30.72 10.80 25.61
CA GLN A 970 30.88 11.02 27.06
C GLN A 970 31.25 9.74 27.83
N LYS A 971 30.86 8.55 27.35
CA LYS A 971 31.21 7.27 27.99
C LYS A 971 32.65 6.83 27.67
N THR A 972 33.16 7.10 26.48
CA THR A 972 34.55 6.74 26.12
C THR A 972 35.59 7.61 26.82
N LEU A 973 35.24 8.85 27.20
CA LEU A 973 36.12 9.75 27.97
C LEU A 973 36.10 9.47 29.48
N THR A 974 35.10 8.77 30.00
CA THR A 974 34.95 8.51 31.45
C THR A 974 35.43 7.13 31.90
N ASN A 975 35.57 6.16 31.00
CA ASN A 975 36.06 4.81 31.34
C ASN A 975 37.58 4.62 31.19
N GLY A 976 38.36 5.70 31.02
CA GLY A 976 39.82 5.64 30.97
C GLY A 976 40.51 5.53 32.33
N GLN A 977 39.79 5.64 33.45
CA GLN A 977 40.35 5.50 34.79
C GLN A 977 39.34 4.84 35.74
N SER A 978 39.76 3.71 36.34
CA SER A 978 39.14 2.99 37.47
C SER A 978 38.14 1.87 37.15
N SER A 979 38.62 0.62 37.16
CA SER A 979 38.03 -0.45 38.01
C SER A 979 38.90 -1.71 37.98
N SER A 980 39.98 -1.69 38.75
CA SER A 980 40.43 -2.88 39.46
C SER A 980 39.42 -3.16 40.58
N HIS A 981 38.58 -4.18 40.43
CA HIS A 981 38.00 -5.05 41.47
C HIS A 981 36.69 -5.70 41.00
N ALA A 982 36.76 -6.98 40.63
CA ALA A 982 35.85 -8.02 41.09
C ALA A 982 36.39 -9.38 40.62
N ASN A 983 37.23 -9.99 41.47
CA ASN A 983 37.56 -11.41 41.45
C ASN A 983 36.57 -12.17 42.35
N SER A 984 36.46 -13.48 42.10
CA SER A 984 35.66 -14.54 42.76
C SER A 984 34.20 -14.58 42.29
N ILE A 985 33.71 -15.69 41.74
CA ILE A 985 33.78 -17.05 42.30
C ILE A 985 34.18 -18.09 41.23
N VAL A 986 35.08 -18.98 41.65
CA VAL A 986 35.58 -20.19 40.98
C VAL A 986 34.77 -21.39 41.44
N HIS A 987 34.47 -22.29 40.49
CA HIS A 987 34.48 -23.76 40.55
C HIS A 987 33.68 -24.27 39.33
N ASN A 988 34.01 -25.32 38.59
CA ASN A 988 35.14 -26.24 38.45
C ASN A 988 34.62 -27.23 37.39
N ALA A 989 35.35 -27.50 36.32
CA ALA A 989 35.54 -28.84 35.75
C ALA A 989 36.46 -28.72 34.54
N ASP A 990 37.66 -29.25 34.73
CA ASP A 990 38.68 -29.51 33.74
C ASP A 990 38.20 -30.54 32.70
N GLU A 991 38.87 -30.55 31.54
CA GLU A 991 39.09 -31.63 30.54
C GLU A 991 39.05 -30.98 29.15
N GLU A 992 40.20 -30.43 28.73
CA GLU A 992 41.20 -31.07 27.84
C GLU A 992 40.83 -30.90 26.35
N GLU A 993 41.70 -30.16 25.66
CA GLU A 993 41.77 -30.02 24.22
C GLU A 993 42.07 -31.38 23.58
N ASP A 994 41.37 -31.75 22.52
CA ASP A 994 41.99 -32.52 21.43
C ASP A 994 41.36 -32.14 20.08
N TYR A 995 42.24 -31.68 19.20
CA TYR A 995 42.03 -31.62 17.77
C TYR A 995 42.06 -33.06 17.25
N ASP A 996 41.00 -33.52 16.57
CA ASP A 996 41.19 -34.50 15.51
C ASP A 996 40.22 -34.28 14.35
N SER A 997 40.86 -34.06 13.20
CA SER A 997 40.34 -34.31 11.85
C SER A 997 39.98 -35.79 11.76
N ASP A 998 38.85 -36.13 11.14
CA ASP A 998 38.85 -37.11 10.05
C ASP A 998 37.51 -37.13 9.30
N ASP A 999 37.64 -37.04 7.98
CA ASP A 999 36.64 -37.30 6.96
C ASP A 999 36.10 -38.73 7.09
N TYR A 1000 34.78 -38.89 7.12
CA TYR A 1000 34.11 -40.08 6.58
C TYR A 1000 32.81 -39.70 5.89
N ASP A 1001 32.85 -39.77 4.55
CA ASP A 1001 31.70 -39.94 3.68
C ASP A 1001 30.93 -41.21 4.09
N GLU A 1002 29.66 -41.08 4.45
CA GLU A 1002 28.71 -42.19 4.33
C GLU A 1002 27.34 -41.68 3.88
N GLN A 1003 26.96 -42.13 2.68
CA GLN A 1003 25.64 -41.99 2.09
C GLN A 1003 24.62 -42.72 2.98
N MET A 1004 23.58 -42.02 3.44
CA MET A 1004 22.39 -42.66 3.97
C MET A 1004 21.14 -42.20 3.19
N GLU A 1005 20.52 -43.17 2.54
CA GLU A 1005 19.16 -43.12 2.02
C GLU A 1005 18.17 -42.83 3.16
N PRO A 1006 17.10 -42.05 2.93
CA PRO A 1006 16.05 -41.89 3.92
C PRO A 1006 15.14 -43.12 3.94
N GLY A 1007 15.19 -43.86 5.04
CA GLY A 1007 14.25 -44.92 5.36
C GLY A 1007 12.88 -44.37 5.77
N ASP A 1008 11.86 -45.10 5.32
CA ASP A 1008 10.45 -44.94 5.66
C ASP A 1008 10.23 -44.91 7.18
N ILE A 1009 9.53 -43.88 7.66
CA ILE A 1009 8.89 -43.88 8.98
C ILE A 1009 7.42 -43.50 8.80
N ASP A 1010 6.59 -44.54 8.87
CA ASP A 1010 5.14 -44.52 9.09
C ASP A 1010 4.77 -43.64 10.29
N ILE A 1011 3.87 -42.66 10.08
CA ILE A 1011 3.08 -42.06 11.15
C ILE A 1011 1.61 -42.02 10.70
N ASN A 1012 0.88 -43.03 11.18
CA ASN A 1012 -0.56 -43.21 11.34
C ASN A 1012 -1.50 -42.05 10.97
N GLU A 1013 -2.35 -42.34 9.98
CA GLU A 1013 -3.62 -41.67 9.71
C GLU A 1013 -4.70 -42.09 10.74
N GLU A 1014 -5.38 -41.10 11.33
CA GLU A 1014 -6.65 -41.32 12.04
C GLU A 1014 -7.80 -41.25 11.01
N GLU A 1015 -8.39 -42.41 10.73
CA GLU A 1015 -9.63 -42.59 9.94
C GLU A 1015 -10.86 -42.03 10.68
N TYR A 1016 -11.52 -41.03 10.09
CA TYR A 1016 -12.92 -40.71 10.39
C TYR A 1016 -13.83 -41.39 9.35
N VAL A 1017 -14.42 -42.51 9.75
CA VAL A 1017 -15.39 -43.30 8.99
C VAL A 1017 -16.74 -42.57 8.95
N GLY A 1018 -17.16 -42.14 7.76
CA GLY A 1018 -18.53 -41.73 7.47
C GLY A 1018 -19.33 -42.89 6.85
N GLU A 1019 -20.25 -43.46 7.63
CA GLU A 1019 -21.18 -44.51 7.20
C GLU A 1019 -22.10 -44.02 6.06
N LYS A 1020 -22.07 -44.76 4.93
CA LYS A 1020 -23.09 -44.74 3.88
C LYS A 1020 -24.32 -45.51 4.36
N LEU A 1021 -25.47 -44.83 4.40
CA LEU A 1021 -26.79 -45.47 4.39
C LEU A 1021 -27.32 -45.48 2.95
N GLU A 1022 -27.19 -46.62 2.27
CA GLU A 1022 -27.99 -46.97 1.10
C GLU A 1022 -29.36 -47.47 1.59
N MET A 1023 -30.44 -46.84 1.12
CA MET A 1023 -31.78 -47.40 1.17
C MET A 1023 -32.34 -47.48 -0.25
N ASP A 1024 -32.50 -48.72 -0.70
CA ASP A 1024 -33.25 -49.15 -1.88
C ASP A 1024 -34.66 -48.54 -1.92
N LEU A 1025 -35.04 -48.00 -3.08
CA LEU A 1025 -36.44 -47.85 -3.46
C LEU A 1025 -36.64 -48.33 -4.90
N LYS A 1026 -37.14 -49.55 -4.99
CA LYS A 1026 -37.75 -50.15 -6.18
C LYS A 1026 -38.99 -49.35 -6.62
N LEU A 1027 -39.13 -49.21 -7.92
CA LEU A 1027 -40.36 -48.86 -8.64
C LEU A 1027 -41.47 -49.88 -8.37
N GLU A 1028 -42.68 -49.41 -8.06
CA GLU A 1028 -43.98 -49.94 -8.53
C GLU A 1028 -45.12 -49.01 -8.05
N GLY A 1029 -45.95 -48.50 -8.98
CA GLY A 1029 -47.19 -47.75 -8.69
C GLY A 1029 -47.20 -46.30 -9.13
#